data_AF-A0AAU3IRK1-F1
#
_entry.id   AF-A0AAU3IRK1-F1
#
_cell.length_a   1.000
_cell.length_b   1.000
_cell.length_c   1.000
_cell.angle_alpha   90.00
_cell.angle_beta   90.00
_cell.angle_gamma   90.00
#
_symmetry.space_group_name_H-M   'P 1'
#
loop_
_entity.id
_entity.type
_entity.pdbx_description
1 polymer ?
#
loop_
_entity_poly.entity_id
_entity_poly.type
_entity_poly.pdbx_seq_one_letter_code
_entity_poly.pdbx_strand_id
1 'polypeptide(L)'
;MLSGWLWWVVPLIVTVALYGLALRQTAGVAAGGVVVALVLTVGTASALGESPRSVTGVTLLAAGLAAVTWALGRARRRGRATRRAVAVFRAAAPDVPGVAAEAERHRIAAELHDTAAHRLTGIAVGAASALRLADPALVAEAARYAAETGRLATQELEGLTTSGTGSGSADLADVDALAATWPEPRLTYVRTAGSAPSEIAAVAYRVVREALTNALRYAPGGAVRVGVDREPGRLVVTIVNDPGEPVVDNADVARGMGGGYGLAGLRTAVAACGGFLSAGPDDRGWAVRAEFPLTPDEGPASTSYEWRGRQASDAALAILAVALSIGTSLLTTDPPESLPGEAALLVPLFFAHALPLGLRRRAPLLSLAAALSVYPVLLGAGLLGWTKQPAGDVFLWCLWVELALLYALGAYGPRARRRWGALATAAVGAIGGLALACGPGIVGDRAAAWAVLALGVSVPSAVAWGLGLAVGSRRARRHAAVAWERDRLGRETATVVLAERNRLAAGLRRSALRHARAIVVAADAGRLDTVLAEARAGLAALRESLGELRRQSGDDPPPTVAGIALLAVRHQGYFRELLITAKDATGCPGSPPAPVHDNPPGFYTNQMTSADAATVPDPRPKLRTVHVPTLIVRGECDYLKWAVTYEYRRTLPESTLVYVRGAGHSIANGRPDLYRDLLMTFLLDRPPPLPPVTSADEPA
;
A
#
# COMPACT_ATOMS: atom_id res chain seq x y z
N MET A 1 15.67 -58.39 2.53
CA MET A 1 16.48 -57.26 3.05
C MET A 1 16.35 -55.97 2.21
N LEU A 2 16.16 -56.02 0.89
CA LEU A 2 15.94 -54.83 0.05
C LEU A 2 14.58 -54.13 0.23
N SER A 3 13.59 -54.79 0.84
CA SER A 3 12.22 -54.27 0.99
C SER A 3 12.09 -53.12 1.99
N GLY A 4 12.88 -53.09 3.07
CA GLY A 4 12.75 -52.09 4.14
C GLY A 4 13.22 -50.68 3.75
N TRP A 5 14.17 -50.56 2.83
CA TRP A 5 14.76 -49.26 2.44
C TRP A 5 13.86 -48.50 1.46
N LEU A 6 13.15 -49.23 0.58
CA LEU A 6 12.19 -48.64 -0.36
C LEU A 6 11.07 -47.85 0.36
N TRP A 7 10.66 -48.31 1.55
CA TRP A 7 9.64 -47.64 2.38
C TRP A 7 10.04 -46.22 2.82
N TRP A 8 11.34 -45.92 2.92
CA TRP A 8 11.82 -44.60 3.33
C TRP A 8 12.28 -43.73 2.16
N VAL A 9 12.81 -44.36 1.10
CA VAL A 9 13.34 -43.65 -0.07
C VAL A 9 12.21 -43.01 -0.89
N VAL A 10 11.10 -43.71 -1.11
CA VAL A 10 9.99 -43.19 -1.93
C VAL A 10 9.34 -41.94 -1.28
N PRO A 11 8.96 -41.93 0.00
CA PRO A 11 8.43 -40.73 0.65
C PRO A 11 9.41 -39.56 0.67
N LEU A 12 10.71 -39.84 0.80
CA LEU A 12 11.75 -38.80 0.77
C LEU A 12 11.84 -38.15 -0.63
N ILE A 13 11.85 -38.96 -1.70
CA ILE A 13 11.86 -38.45 -3.08
C ILE A 13 10.62 -37.61 -3.36
N VAL A 14 9.43 -38.10 -2.97
CA VAL A 14 8.17 -37.36 -3.12
C VAL A 14 8.22 -36.04 -2.36
N THR A 15 8.74 -36.04 -1.13
CA THR A 15 8.91 -34.83 -0.30
C THR A 15 9.83 -33.81 -0.95
N VAL A 16 10.98 -34.24 -1.47
CA VAL A 16 11.93 -33.37 -2.18
C VAL A 16 11.32 -32.80 -3.46
N ALA A 17 10.61 -33.62 -4.23
CA ALA A 17 9.92 -33.21 -5.44
C ALA A 17 8.82 -32.18 -5.16
N LEU A 18 7.96 -32.42 -4.16
CA LEU A 18 6.91 -31.50 -3.72
C LEU A 18 7.50 -30.16 -3.22
N TYR A 19 8.60 -30.21 -2.46
CA TYR A 19 9.30 -28.99 -2.03
C TYR A 19 9.85 -28.21 -3.22
N GLY A 20 10.48 -28.89 -4.19
CA GLY A 20 10.95 -28.30 -5.44
C GLY A 20 9.83 -27.65 -6.26
N LEU A 21 8.68 -28.32 -6.34
CA LEU A 21 7.48 -27.83 -7.03
C LEU A 21 6.92 -26.59 -6.34
N ALA A 22 6.78 -26.61 -5.02
CA ALA A 22 6.31 -25.48 -4.21
C ALA A 22 7.27 -24.26 -4.26
N LEU A 23 8.56 -24.50 -4.48
CA LEU A 23 9.57 -23.45 -4.67
C LEU A 23 9.49 -22.78 -6.04
N ARG A 24 9.21 -23.55 -7.11
CA ARG A 24 9.37 -23.11 -8.50
C ARG A 24 8.04 -22.75 -9.17
N GLN A 25 6.97 -23.50 -8.90
CA GLN A 25 5.70 -23.41 -9.60
C GLN A 25 4.60 -22.63 -8.84
N THR A 26 3.44 -22.45 -9.49
CA THR A 26 2.24 -21.84 -8.94
C THR A 26 1.55 -22.75 -7.92
N ALA A 27 0.65 -22.18 -7.10
CA ALA A 27 -0.04 -22.94 -6.06
C ALA A 27 -0.91 -24.07 -6.61
N GLY A 28 -1.48 -23.91 -7.82
CA GLY A 28 -2.30 -24.92 -8.47
C GLY A 28 -1.49 -26.14 -8.88
N VAL A 29 -0.38 -25.95 -9.59
CA VAL A 29 0.52 -27.06 -10.00
C VAL A 29 1.06 -27.80 -8.78
N ALA A 30 1.44 -27.07 -7.74
CA ALA A 30 1.93 -27.67 -6.50
C ALA A 30 0.83 -28.48 -5.77
N ALA A 31 -0.42 -28.00 -5.78
CA ALA A 31 -1.55 -28.74 -5.22
C ALA A 31 -1.88 -30.00 -6.04
N GLY A 32 -1.81 -29.92 -7.37
CA GLY A 32 -1.94 -31.09 -8.26
C GLY A 32 -0.88 -32.16 -7.95
N GLY A 33 0.37 -31.75 -7.74
CA GLY A 33 1.44 -32.66 -7.31
C GLY A 33 1.15 -33.35 -5.96
N VAL A 34 0.53 -32.65 -5.00
CA VAL A 34 0.08 -33.24 -3.73
C VAL A 34 -1.03 -34.27 -3.96
N VAL A 35 -2.02 -33.97 -4.81
CA VAL A 35 -3.10 -34.91 -5.14
C VAL A 35 -2.54 -36.18 -5.79
N VAL A 36 -1.62 -36.04 -6.76
CA VAL A 36 -0.96 -37.18 -7.41
C VAL A 36 -0.19 -38.02 -6.38
N ALA A 37 0.57 -37.39 -5.49
CA ALA A 37 1.29 -38.09 -4.44
C ALA A 37 0.34 -38.87 -3.50
N LEU A 38 -0.80 -38.29 -3.15
CA LEU A 38 -1.82 -38.95 -2.31
C LEU A 38 -2.49 -40.12 -3.02
N VAL A 39 -2.87 -39.95 -4.29
CA VAL A 39 -3.46 -41.04 -5.10
C VAL A 39 -2.48 -42.21 -5.23
N LEU A 40 -1.20 -41.92 -5.48
CA LEU A 40 -0.16 -42.95 -5.52
C LEU A 40 0.00 -43.65 -4.17
N THR A 41 -0.03 -42.91 -3.05
CA THR A 41 0.07 -43.48 -1.70
C THR A 41 -1.10 -44.41 -1.40
N VAL A 42 -2.33 -44.01 -1.73
CA VAL A 42 -3.55 -44.83 -1.58
C VAL A 42 -3.46 -46.07 -2.47
N GLY A 43 -3.07 -45.91 -3.72
CA GLY A 43 -2.94 -47.00 -4.69
C GLY A 43 -1.90 -48.03 -4.27
N THR A 44 -0.72 -47.61 -3.81
CA THR A 44 0.32 -48.54 -3.35
C THR A 44 -0.09 -49.26 -2.08
N ALA A 45 -0.66 -48.57 -1.10
CA ALA A 45 -1.11 -49.20 0.14
C ALA A 45 -2.23 -50.23 -0.13
N SER A 46 -3.19 -49.89 -1.00
CA SER A 46 -4.27 -50.80 -1.40
C SER A 46 -3.74 -52.02 -2.17
N ALA A 47 -2.79 -51.83 -3.09
CA ALA A 47 -2.17 -52.92 -3.85
C ALA A 47 -1.33 -53.87 -2.99
N LEU A 48 -0.79 -53.38 -1.87
CA LEU A 48 -0.08 -54.19 -0.88
C LEU A 48 -1.03 -54.96 0.06
N GLY A 49 -2.35 -54.82 -0.11
CA GLY A 49 -3.35 -55.51 0.72
C GLY A 49 -3.51 -54.92 2.12
N GLU A 50 -3.09 -53.66 2.32
CA GLU A 50 -3.28 -52.96 3.60
C GLU A 50 -4.76 -52.79 3.93
N SER A 51 -5.09 -52.84 5.23
CA SER A 51 -6.48 -52.61 5.68
C SER A 51 -6.95 -51.18 5.33
N PRO A 52 -8.26 -50.96 5.07
CA PRO A 52 -8.79 -49.61 4.80
C PRO A 52 -8.44 -48.58 5.89
N ARG A 53 -8.32 -49.03 7.14
CA ARG A 53 -7.88 -48.22 8.29
C ARG A 53 -6.43 -47.76 8.14
N SER A 54 -5.51 -48.69 7.85
CA SER A 54 -4.09 -48.43 7.60
C SER A 54 -3.91 -47.47 6.42
N VAL A 55 -4.61 -47.74 5.31
CA VAL A 55 -4.61 -46.88 4.11
C VAL A 55 -5.04 -45.46 4.46
N THR A 56 -6.12 -45.29 5.23
CA THR A 56 -6.62 -43.97 5.66
C THR A 56 -5.60 -43.25 6.55
N GLY A 57 -5.01 -43.95 7.52
CA GLY A 57 -4.01 -43.39 8.43
C GLY A 57 -2.75 -42.91 7.70
N VAL A 58 -2.18 -43.76 6.84
CA VAL A 58 -1.01 -43.40 6.01
C VAL A 58 -1.32 -42.21 5.10
N THR A 59 -2.52 -42.17 4.52
CA THR A 59 -2.93 -41.07 3.62
C THR A 59 -3.03 -39.74 4.36
N LEU A 60 -3.57 -39.72 5.58
CA LEU A 60 -3.66 -38.51 6.40
C LEU A 60 -2.27 -37.99 6.82
N LEU A 61 -1.35 -38.88 7.20
CA LEU A 61 0.03 -38.52 7.51
C LEU A 61 0.79 -37.99 6.28
N ALA A 62 0.64 -38.67 5.13
CA ALA A 62 1.23 -38.23 3.87
C ALA A 62 0.70 -36.86 3.43
N ALA A 63 -0.61 -36.61 3.59
CA ALA A 63 -1.23 -35.32 3.32
C ALA A 63 -0.65 -34.23 4.21
N GLY A 64 -0.41 -34.54 5.49
CA GLY A 64 0.16 -33.57 6.41
C GLY A 64 1.62 -33.23 6.13
N LEU A 65 2.44 -34.23 5.83
CA LEU A 65 3.82 -34.02 5.38
C LEU A 65 3.87 -33.21 4.08
N ALA A 66 2.98 -33.50 3.12
CA ALA A 66 2.84 -32.74 1.89
C ALA A 66 2.44 -31.27 2.15
N ALA A 67 1.51 -31.02 3.08
CA ALA A 67 1.10 -29.67 3.45
C ALA A 67 2.25 -28.86 4.09
N VAL A 68 3.02 -29.48 5.00
CA VAL A 68 4.18 -28.85 5.63
C VAL A 68 5.26 -28.53 4.60
N THR A 69 5.64 -29.49 3.77
CA THR A 69 6.68 -29.33 2.75
C THR A 69 6.31 -28.25 1.72
N TRP A 70 5.04 -28.22 1.30
CA TRP A 70 4.49 -27.14 0.48
C TRP A 70 4.58 -25.78 1.18
N ALA A 71 4.17 -25.69 2.44
CA ALA A 71 4.22 -24.45 3.21
C ALA A 71 5.67 -23.92 3.35
N LEU A 72 6.65 -24.79 3.61
CA LEU A 72 8.07 -24.42 3.65
C LEU A 72 8.57 -23.91 2.29
N GLY A 73 8.27 -24.62 1.19
CA GLY A 73 8.66 -24.20 -0.17
C GLY A 73 8.09 -22.82 -0.52
N ARG A 74 6.81 -22.60 -0.21
CA ARG A 74 6.13 -21.30 -0.42
C ARG A 74 6.70 -20.20 0.45
N ALA A 75 6.97 -20.47 1.74
CA ALA A 75 7.60 -19.52 2.64
C ALA A 75 9.00 -19.12 2.15
N ARG A 76 9.78 -20.07 1.64
CA ARG A 76 11.11 -19.83 1.06
C ARG A 76 11.03 -19.01 -0.23
N ARG A 77 10.09 -19.31 -1.14
CA ARG A 77 9.84 -18.54 -2.37
C ARG A 77 9.46 -17.09 -2.04
N ARG A 78 8.52 -16.88 -1.12
CA ARG A 78 8.13 -15.55 -0.63
C ARG A 78 9.34 -14.83 -0.02
N GLY A 79 10.11 -15.49 0.84
CA GLY A 79 11.31 -14.92 1.43
C GLY A 79 12.37 -14.51 0.42
N ARG A 80 12.55 -15.26 -0.68
CA ARG A 80 13.46 -14.89 -1.78
C ARG A 80 12.95 -13.65 -2.53
N ALA A 81 11.65 -13.62 -2.86
CA ALA A 81 11.04 -12.46 -3.52
C ALA A 81 11.17 -11.18 -2.68
N THR A 82 10.86 -11.25 -1.37
CA THR A 82 11.01 -10.12 -0.47
C THR A 82 12.47 -9.66 -0.37
N ARG A 83 13.44 -10.58 -0.30
CA ARG A 83 14.87 -10.20 -0.27
C ARG A 83 15.31 -9.49 -1.54
N ARG A 84 14.84 -9.95 -2.71
CA ARG A 84 15.14 -9.30 -3.99
C ARG A 84 14.53 -7.90 -4.05
N ALA A 85 13.26 -7.74 -3.67
CA ALA A 85 12.61 -6.44 -3.61
C ALA A 85 13.34 -5.45 -2.68
N VAL A 86 13.75 -5.91 -1.49
CA VAL A 86 14.53 -5.08 -0.55
C VAL A 86 15.92 -4.75 -1.11
N ALA A 87 16.56 -5.66 -1.83
CA ALA A 87 17.86 -5.39 -2.45
C ALA A 87 17.75 -4.31 -3.53
N VAL A 88 16.71 -4.37 -4.38
CA VAL A 88 16.42 -3.33 -5.38
C VAL A 88 16.14 -1.99 -4.71
N PHE A 89 15.34 -1.95 -3.64
CA PHE A 89 15.10 -0.72 -2.88
C PHE A 89 16.39 -0.12 -2.31
N ARG A 90 17.26 -0.95 -1.74
CA ARG A 90 18.54 -0.49 -1.18
C ARG A 90 19.52 0.01 -2.24
N ALA A 91 19.51 -0.59 -3.43
CA ALA A 91 20.36 -0.16 -4.53
C ALA A 91 19.99 1.25 -5.02
N ALA A 92 18.70 1.60 -4.98
CA ALA A 92 18.21 2.91 -5.43
C ALA A 92 18.09 3.96 -4.32
N ALA A 93 18.15 3.57 -3.04
CA ALA A 93 18.04 4.49 -1.91
C ALA A 93 19.01 5.69 -1.95
N PRO A 94 20.29 5.55 -2.41
CA PRO A 94 21.21 6.68 -2.50
C PRO A 94 20.77 7.80 -3.45
N ASP A 95 19.96 7.50 -4.47
CA ASP A 95 19.56 8.48 -5.48
C ASP A 95 18.33 9.31 -5.06
N VAL A 96 17.58 8.84 -4.06
CA VAL A 96 16.31 9.45 -3.62
C VAL A 96 16.46 10.92 -3.22
N PRO A 97 17.47 11.34 -2.43
CA PRO A 97 17.62 12.75 -2.08
C PRO A 97 17.86 13.65 -3.29
N GLY A 98 18.64 13.18 -4.27
CA GLY A 98 18.93 13.92 -5.51
C GLY A 98 17.68 14.10 -6.37
N VAL A 99 16.90 13.03 -6.55
CA VAL A 99 15.62 13.06 -7.29
C VAL A 99 14.60 13.98 -6.62
N ALA A 100 14.51 13.96 -5.30
CA ALA A 100 13.60 14.83 -4.56
C ALA A 100 13.99 16.31 -4.68
N ALA A 101 15.28 16.62 -4.60
CA ALA A 101 15.78 17.98 -4.81
C ALA A 101 15.46 18.47 -6.23
N GLU A 102 15.63 17.61 -7.23
CA GLU A 102 15.28 17.94 -8.61
C GLU A 102 13.79 18.21 -8.82
N ALA A 103 12.93 17.38 -8.25
CA ALA A 103 11.48 17.60 -8.28
C ALA A 103 11.10 18.96 -7.66
N GLU A 104 11.76 19.36 -6.57
CA GLU A 104 11.55 20.68 -5.95
C GLU A 104 12.02 21.82 -6.86
N ARG A 105 13.16 21.67 -7.55
CA ARG A 105 13.63 22.67 -8.53
C ARG A 105 12.60 22.91 -9.63
N HIS A 106 12.05 21.84 -10.21
CA HIS A 106 11.06 21.93 -11.27
C HIS A 106 9.73 22.50 -10.78
N ARG A 107 9.30 22.11 -9.58
CA ARG A 107 8.11 22.70 -8.93
C ARG A 107 8.25 24.21 -8.82
N ILE A 108 9.39 24.70 -8.32
CA ILE A 108 9.69 26.14 -8.21
C ILE A 108 9.76 26.78 -9.59
N ALA A 109 10.38 26.14 -10.58
CA ALA A 109 10.46 26.67 -11.95
C ALA A 109 9.07 26.86 -12.59
N ALA A 110 8.17 25.88 -12.43
CA ALA A 110 6.80 25.96 -12.90
C ALA A 110 6.02 27.07 -12.18
N GLU A 111 6.11 27.14 -10.85
CA GLU A 111 5.42 28.15 -10.05
C GLU A 111 5.90 29.58 -10.41
N LEU A 112 7.20 29.77 -10.66
CA LEU A 112 7.77 31.02 -11.16
C LEU A 112 7.28 31.40 -12.56
N HIS A 113 7.14 30.42 -13.45
CA HIS A 113 6.66 30.66 -14.82
C HIS A 113 5.20 31.11 -14.83
N ASP A 114 4.35 30.45 -14.03
CA ASP A 114 2.92 30.68 -14.05
C ASP A 114 2.51 31.96 -13.29
N THR A 115 3.15 32.25 -12.16
CA THR A 115 2.74 33.37 -11.29
C THR A 115 3.53 34.65 -11.57
N ALA A 116 4.86 34.60 -11.48
CA ALA A 116 5.71 35.79 -11.59
C ALA A 116 5.90 36.27 -13.03
N ALA A 117 6.21 35.36 -13.97
CA ALA A 117 6.47 35.76 -15.35
C ALA A 117 5.21 36.30 -16.05
N HIS A 118 4.04 35.70 -15.77
CA HIS A 118 2.76 36.18 -16.30
C HIS A 118 2.44 37.61 -15.85
N ARG A 119 2.57 37.88 -14.54
CA ARG A 119 2.31 39.21 -13.96
C ARG A 119 3.25 40.28 -14.50
N LEU A 120 4.56 40.01 -14.54
CA LEU A 120 5.53 40.98 -15.08
C LEU A 120 5.30 41.23 -16.58
N THR A 121 4.84 40.23 -17.33
CA THR A 121 4.45 40.40 -18.74
C THR A 121 3.25 41.33 -18.87
N GLY A 122 2.20 41.14 -18.06
CA GLY A 122 1.04 42.03 -18.02
C GLY A 122 1.42 43.47 -17.72
N ILE A 123 2.27 43.69 -16.71
CA ILE A 123 2.78 45.02 -16.34
C ILE A 123 3.56 45.65 -17.50
N ALA A 124 4.47 44.91 -18.13
CA ALA A 124 5.27 45.41 -19.25
C ALA A 124 4.41 45.77 -20.47
N VAL A 125 3.42 44.94 -20.82
CA VAL A 125 2.53 45.19 -21.96
C VAL A 125 1.61 46.38 -21.69
N GLY A 126 1.04 46.46 -20.48
CA GLY A 126 0.18 47.58 -20.06
C GLY A 126 0.93 48.91 -20.06
N ALA A 127 2.10 48.95 -19.44
CA ALA A 127 2.95 50.14 -19.39
C ALA A 127 3.41 50.59 -20.80
N ALA A 128 3.85 49.65 -21.65
CA ALA A 128 4.25 49.96 -23.02
C ALA A 128 3.09 50.50 -23.88
N SER A 129 1.89 49.95 -23.70
CA SER A 129 0.71 50.38 -24.44
C SER A 129 0.28 51.79 -24.04
N ALA A 130 0.23 52.09 -22.74
CA ALA A 130 -0.10 53.42 -22.23
C ALA A 130 0.92 54.48 -22.65
N LEU A 131 2.23 54.17 -22.57
CA LEU A 131 3.29 55.09 -23.04
C LEU A 131 3.19 55.37 -24.54
N ARG A 132 2.78 54.40 -25.35
CA ARG A 132 2.64 54.56 -26.80
C ARG A 132 1.44 55.41 -27.19
N LEU A 133 0.34 55.30 -26.45
CA LEU A 133 -0.88 56.06 -26.70
C LEU A 133 -0.81 57.49 -26.13
N ALA A 134 0.10 57.73 -25.17
CA ALA A 134 0.36 59.02 -24.53
C ALA A 134 -0.87 59.68 -23.89
N ASP A 135 -1.90 58.90 -23.58
CA ASP A 135 -3.12 59.35 -22.89
C ASP A 135 -2.87 59.39 -21.37
N PRO A 136 -3.00 60.56 -20.71
CA PRO A 136 -2.82 60.70 -19.26
C PRO A 136 -3.71 59.77 -18.42
N ALA A 137 -4.93 59.47 -18.88
CA ALA A 137 -5.85 58.59 -18.18
C ALA A 137 -5.35 57.14 -18.21
N LEU A 138 -4.91 56.66 -19.38
CA LEU A 138 -4.34 55.33 -19.55
C LEU A 138 -3.00 55.18 -18.82
N VAL A 139 -2.19 56.24 -18.74
CA VAL A 139 -0.93 56.24 -17.97
C VAL A 139 -1.22 56.07 -16.47
N ALA A 140 -2.21 56.79 -15.93
CA ALA A 140 -2.61 56.66 -14.54
C ALA A 140 -3.24 55.29 -14.22
N GLU A 141 -4.00 54.73 -15.15
CA GLU A 141 -4.57 53.37 -15.03
C GLU A 141 -3.47 52.30 -15.06
N ALA A 142 -2.55 52.37 -16.02
CA ALA A 142 -1.43 51.44 -16.12
C ALA A 142 -0.50 51.51 -14.89
N ALA A 143 -0.29 52.70 -14.32
CA ALA A 143 0.47 52.86 -13.08
C ALA A 143 -0.24 52.18 -11.89
N ARG A 144 -1.56 52.35 -11.73
CA ARG A 144 -2.33 51.66 -10.68
C ARG A 144 -2.29 50.13 -10.85
N TYR A 145 -2.52 49.65 -12.07
CA TYR A 145 -2.43 48.21 -12.38
C TYR A 145 -1.03 47.65 -12.08
N ALA A 146 0.03 48.39 -12.42
CA ALA A 146 1.41 48.00 -12.15
C ALA A 146 1.73 47.96 -10.64
N ALA A 147 1.23 48.92 -9.87
CA ALA A 147 1.41 48.93 -8.42
C ALA A 147 0.70 47.75 -7.74
N GLU A 148 -0.57 47.49 -8.10
CA GLU A 148 -1.34 46.37 -7.55
C GLU A 148 -0.74 45.02 -7.94
N THR A 149 -0.51 44.82 -9.25
CA THR A 149 0.04 43.57 -9.77
C THR A 149 1.48 43.33 -9.31
N GLY A 150 2.27 44.40 -9.15
CA GLY A 150 3.63 44.34 -8.63
C GLY A 150 3.71 43.94 -7.16
N ARG A 151 2.77 44.42 -6.32
CA ARG A 151 2.66 43.99 -4.92
C ARG A 151 2.30 42.50 -4.82
N LEU A 152 1.35 42.03 -5.64
CA LEU A 152 0.99 40.62 -5.72
C LEU A 152 2.18 39.75 -6.17
N ALA A 153 2.89 40.17 -7.22
CA ALA A 153 4.09 39.46 -7.69
C ALA A 153 5.19 39.42 -6.63
N THR A 154 5.37 40.51 -5.87
CA THR A 154 6.32 40.58 -4.75
C THR A 154 5.94 39.60 -3.64
N GLN A 155 4.66 39.57 -3.23
CA GLN A 155 4.16 38.67 -2.20
C GLN A 155 4.29 37.19 -2.58
N GLU A 156 4.04 36.85 -3.84
CA GLU A 156 4.19 35.48 -4.37
C GLU A 156 5.67 35.05 -4.40
N LEU A 157 6.55 35.90 -4.94
CA LEU A 157 7.99 35.66 -4.94
C LEU A 157 8.56 35.57 -3.52
N GLU A 158 8.06 36.38 -2.59
CA GLU A 158 8.41 36.28 -1.18
C GLU A 158 7.94 34.95 -0.61
N GLY A 159 6.70 34.54 -0.85
CA GLY A 159 6.15 33.26 -0.41
C GLY A 159 7.00 32.05 -0.85
N LEU A 160 7.51 32.08 -2.08
CA LEU A 160 8.44 31.07 -2.60
C LEU A 160 9.76 31.02 -1.81
N THR A 161 10.26 32.20 -1.41
CA THR A 161 11.56 32.34 -0.72
C THR A 161 11.50 32.20 0.80
N THR A 162 10.37 32.51 1.44
CA THR A 162 10.24 32.60 2.90
C THR A 162 9.80 31.30 3.56
N SER A 163 9.10 30.40 2.86
CA SER A 163 8.68 29.12 3.46
C SER A 163 9.83 28.10 3.66
N GLY A 164 11.07 28.58 3.81
CA GLY A 164 12.26 27.83 4.24
C GLY A 164 13.20 28.58 5.20
N THR A 165 12.97 29.86 5.51
CA THR A 165 13.80 30.61 6.49
C THR A 165 12.99 30.87 7.74
N GLY A 166 12.89 29.84 8.58
CA GLY A 166 12.29 29.95 9.89
C GLY A 166 11.92 28.58 10.41
N SER A 167 12.52 28.19 11.51
CA SER A 167 11.94 27.33 12.52
C SER A 167 10.67 27.95 13.16
N GLY A 168 9.81 28.55 12.35
CA GLY A 168 8.42 28.83 12.68
C GLY A 168 7.62 27.86 11.84
N SER A 169 7.15 26.77 12.44
CA SER A 169 6.15 25.92 11.80
C SER A 169 5.01 26.82 11.34
N ALA A 170 4.67 26.81 10.05
CA ALA A 170 3.42 27.41 9.60
C ALA A 170 2.32 26.92 10.55
N ASP A 171 1.58 27.85 11.12
CA ASP A 171 0.60 27.58 12.16
C ASP A 171 -0.76 28.03 11.65
N LEU A 172 -1.83 27.45 12.16
CA LEU A 172 -3.17 27.95 11.91
C LEU A 172 -3.34 29.39 12.41
N ALA A 173 -2.47 29.87 13.29
CA ALA A 173 -2.35 31.28 13.65
C ALA A 173 -2.05 32.20 12.44
N ASP A 174 -1.38 31.70 11.40
CA ASP A 174 -1.16 32.47 10.16
C ASP A 174 -2.49 32.70 9.40
N VAL A 175 -3.45 31.78 9.53
CA VAL A 175 -4.82 31.92 8.99
C VAL A 175 -5.59 32.97 9.79
N ASP A 176 -5.43 32.98 11.12
CA ASP A 176 -6.03 34.02 11.98
C ASP A 176 -5.53 35.41 11.59
N ALA A 177 -4.21 35.55 11.38
CA ALA A 177 -3.59 36.80 10.96
C ALA A 177 -4.10 37.26 9.59
N LEU A 178 -4.26 36.34 8.62
CA LEU A 178 -4.83 36.64 7.32
C LEU A 178 -6.28 37.10 7.42
N ALA A 179 -7.11 36.41 8.21
CA ALA A 179 -8.51 36.79 8.42
C ALA A 179 -8.62 38.18 9.07
N ALA A 180 -7.73 38.51 10.01
CA ALA A 180 -7.69 39.83 10.67
C ALA A 180 -7.35 40.99 9.72
N THR A 181 -6.71 40.73 8.57
CA THR A 181 -6.46 41.78 7.56
C THR A 181 -7.69 42.12 6.72
N TRP A 182 -8.78 41.36 6.83
CA TRP A 182 -10.01 41.58 6.07
C TRP A 182 -10.96 42.52 6.81
N PRO A 183 -11.58 43.50 6.13
CA PRO A 183 -12.46 44.48 6.78
C PRO A 183 -13.81 43.86 7.23
N GLU A 184 -14.17 44.10 8.49
CA GLU A 184 -15.53 43.85 9.01
C GLU A 184 -16.56 44.83 8.42
N PRO A 185 -17.85 44.44 8.28
CA PRO A 185 -18.50 43.19 8.72
C PRO A 185 -18.51 42.09 7.63
N ARG A 186 -17.63 42.17 6.63
CA ARG A 186 -17.73 41.35 5.41
C ARG A 186 -17.10 39.95 5.52
N LEU A 187 -16.35 39.68 6.58
CA LEU A 187 -15.76 38.37 6.87
C LEU A 187 -16.22 37.90 8.25
N THR A 188 -16.81 36.70 8.31
CA THR A 188 -16.99 35.95 9.56
C THR A 188 -15.97 34.83 9.61
N TYR A 189 -15.06 34.86 10.57
CA TYR A 189 -14.02 33.85 10.74
C TYR A 189 -14.21 33.09 12.06
N VAL A 190 -14.22 31.76 11.99
CA VAL A 190 -14.28 30.88 13.16
C VAL A 190 -13.22 29.79 13.04
N ARG A 191 -12.39 29.64 14.08
CA ARG A 191 -11.43 28.55 14.20
C ARG A 191 -11.68 27.75 15.48
N THR A 192 -12.01 26.48 15.32
CA THR A 192 -12.12 25.53 16.44
C THR A 192 -10.90 24.61 16.54
N ALA A 193 -10.10 24.52 15.47
CA ALA A 193 -8.87 23.74 15.44
C ALA A 193 -7.73 24.44 16.19
N GLY A 194 -7.16 23.77 17.21
CA GLY A 194 -6.04 24.31 17.99
C GLY A 194 -4.71 24.40 17.23
N SER A 195 -4.27 23.31 16.61
CA SER A 195 -3.03 23.23 15.81
C SER A 195 -3.12 22.15 14.73
N ALA A 196 -2.24 22.23 13.75
CA ALA A 196 -2.07 21.22 12.69
C ALA A 196 -0.56 21.02 12.39
N PRO A 197 -0.17 19.90 11.77
CA PRO A 197 1.16 19.76 11.18
C PRO A 197 1.47 20.96 10.27
N SER A 198 2.71 21.45 10.29
CA SER A 198 3.11 22.67 9.58
C SER A 198 2.82 22.63 8.08
N GLU A 199 2.99 21.46 7.46
CA GLU A 199 2.68 21.23 6.06
C GLU A 199 1.18 21.43 5.76
N ILE A 200 0.32 20.92 6.63
CA ILE A 200 -1.15 21.08 6.53
C ILE A 200 -1.55 22.52 6.79
N ALA A 201 -0.98 23.16 7.83
CA ALA A 201 -1.26 24.56 8.14
C ALA A 201 -0.87 25.49 6.98
N ALA A 202 0.27 25.26 6.33
CA ALA A 202 0.70 26.04 5.17
C ALA A 202 -0.25 25.89 3.97
N VAL A 203 -0.76 24.68 3.70
CA VAL A 203 -1.74 24.45 2.63
C VAL A 203 -3.11 25.00 2.99
N ALA A 204 -3.56 24.88 4.24
CA ALA A 204 -4.79 25.49 4.75
C ALA A 204 -4.76 27.01 4.57
N TYR A 205 -3.66 27.67 4.94
CA TYR A 205 -3.45 29.10 4.70
C TYR A 205 -3.60 29.47 3.23
N ARG A 206 -2.98 28.71 2.32
CA ARG A 206 -3.10 28.94 0.88
C ARG A 206 -4.54 28.79 0.37
N VAL A 207 -5.26 27.78 0.85
CA VAL A 207 -6.68 27.57 0.50
C VAL A 207 -7.51 28.77 0.92
N VAL A 208 -7.37 29.24 2.16
CA VAL A 208 -8.11 30.41 2.67
C VAL A 208 -7.74 31.66 1.88
N ARG A 209 -6.45 31.94 1.66
CA ARG A 209 -5.99 33.12 0.90
C ARG A 209 -6.56 33.17 -0.51
N GLU A 210 -6.47 32.07 -1.23
CA GLU A 210 -6.94 31.97 -2.61
C GLU A 210 -8.47 32.06 -2.67
N ALA A 211 -9.18 31.42 -1.74
CA ALA A 211 -10.65 31.51 -1.66
C ALA A 211 -11.12 32.94 -1.37
N LEU A 212 -10.48 33.64 -0.43
CA LEU A 212 -10.79 35.03 -0.11
C LEU A 212 -10.46 35.99 -1.28
N THR A 213 -9.36 35.73 -2.00
CA THR A 213 -9.01 36.49 -3.21
C THR A 213 -10.03 36.29 -4.32
N ASN A 214 -10.48 35.04 -4.52
CA ASN A 214 -11.52 34.72 -5.49
C ASN A 214 -12.87 35.35 -5.11
N ALA A 215 -13.23 35.39 -3.82
CA ALA A 215 -14.42 36.08 -3.36
C ALA A 215 -14.39 37.58 -3.68
N LEU A 216 -13.25 38.26 -3.44
CA LEU A 216 -13.08 39.67 -3.84
C LEU A 216 -13.22 39.89 -5.35
N ARG A 217 -12.71 38.97 -6.16
CA ARG A 217 -12.70 39.09 -7.62
C ARG A 217 -14.06 38.80 -8.26
N TYR A 218 -14.75 37.76 -7.80
CA TYR A 218 -15.95 37.24 -8.48
C TYR A 218 -17.27 37.53 -7.74
N ALA A 219 -17.21 37.92 -6.47
CA ALA A 219 -18.38 38.27 -5.67
C ALA A 219 -18.11 39.55 -4.85
N PRO A 220 -17.74 40.68 -5.50
CA PRO A 220 -17.46 41.92 -4.79
C PRO A 220 -18.68 42.35 -3.95
N GLY A 221 -18.46 42.70 -2.68
CA GLY A 221 -19.53 43.09 -1.76
C GLY A 221 -20.27 41.93 -1.08
N GLY A 222 -20.08 40.69 -1.52
CA GLY A 222 -20.65 39.51 -0.86
C GLY A 222 -19.98 39.21 0.49
N ALA A 223 -20.78 38.78 1.48
CA ALA A 223 -20.25 38.35 2.77
C ALA A 223 -19.52 37.01 2.64
N VAL A 224 -18.40 36.84 3.34
CA VAL A 224 -17.60 35.61 3.34
C VAL A 224 -17.55 34.99 4.73
N ARG A 225 -17.74 33.68 4.81
CA ARG A 225 -17.67 32.88 6.04
C ARG A 225 -16.53 31.88 5.91
N VAL A 226 -15.56 31.94 6.81
CA VAL A 226 -14.41 31.01 6.85
C VAL A 226 -14.45 30.23 8.16
N GLY A 227 -14.49 28.90 8.06
CA GLY A 227 -14.42 27.95 9.16
C GLY A 227 -13.16 27.10 9.07
N VAL A 228 -12.42 26.99 10.17
CA VAL A 228 -11.27 26.09 10.32
C VAL A 228 -11.53 25.16 11.50
N ASP A 229 -12.04 23.97 11.19
CA ASP A 229 -12.58 23.04 12.17
C ASP A 229 -11.74 21.80 12.34
N ARG A 230 -11.67 21.32 13.58
CA ARG A 230 -11.07 20.01 13.89
C ARG A 230 -12.16 18.97 14.08
N GLU A 231 -12.20 18.02 13.17
CA GLU A 231 -13.02 16.82 13.28
C GLU A 231 -12.15 15.62 13.73
N PRO A 232 -12.72 14.52 14.23
CA PRO A 232 -11.93 13.35 14.63
C PRO A 232 -11.02 12.86 13.49
N GLY A 233 -9.71 12.98 13.67
CA GLY A 233 -8.69 12.54 12.71
C GLY A 233 -8.41 13.48 11.52
N ARG A 234 -9.11 14.62 11.40
CA ARG A 234 -8.96 15.52 10.23
C ARG A 234 -9.16 17.01 10.58
N LEU A 235 -8.58 17.87 9.75
CA LEU A 235 -8.79 19.31 9.70
C LEU A 235 -9.70 19.62 8.52
N VAL A 236 -10.76 20.39 8.73
CA VAL A 236 -11.69 20.82 7.69
C VAL A 236 -11.63 22.34 7.58
N VAL A 237 -11.35 22.84 6.38
CA VAL A 237 -11.33 24.25 6.06
C VAL A 237 -12.49 24.53 5.10
N THR A 238 -13.45 25.34 5.52
CA THR A 238 -14.64 25.68 4.72
C THR A 238 -14.69 27.19 4.51
N ILE A 239 -14.83 27.62 3.26
CA ILE A 239 -15.02 29.02 2.88
C ILE A 239 -16.30 29.09 2.06
N VAL A 240 -17.27 29.90 2.49
CA VAL A 240 -18.52 30.13 1.76
C VAL A 240 -18.67 31.64 1.56
N ASN A 241 -18.87 32.07 0.33
CA ASN A 241 -19.22 33.45 0.04
C ASN A 241 -20.64 33.56 -0.51
N ASP A 242 -21.34 34.60 -0.08
CA ASP A 242 -22.64 34.99 -0.60
C ASP A 242 -22.48 35.65 -1.99
N PRO A 243 -23.55 35.86 -2.77
CA PRO A 243 -23.46 36.48 -4.09
C PRO A 243 -23.06 37.95 -3.91
N GLY A 244 -22.15 38.42 -4.76
CA GLY A 244 -21.73 39.82 -4.79
C GLY A 244 -22.65 40.70 -5.62
N GLU A 245 -22.28 41.98 -5.74
CA GLU A 245 -22.90 42.91 -6.68
C GLU A 245 -22.70 42.42 -8.13
N PRO A 246 -23.69 42.60 -9.02
CA PRO A 246 -23.56 42.21 -10.42
C PRO A 246 -22.42 42.98 -11.08
N VAL A 247 -21.35 42.27 -11.41
CA VAL A 247 -20.23 42.82 -12.18
C VAL A 247 -20.72 43.05 -13.61
N VAL A 248 -20.81 44.32 -14.02
CA VAL A 248 -21.21 44.69 -15.39
C VAL A 248 -20.22 44.05 -16.37
N ASP A 249 -20.79 43.38 -17.37
CA ASP A 249 -20.14 42.45 -18.27
C ASP A 249 -18.94 43.08 -19.03
N ASN A 250 -17.73 42.68 -18.63
CA ASN A 250 -16.52 42.77 -19.46
C ASN A 250 -15.99 41.34 -19.69
N ALA A 251 -16.84 40.47 -20.25
CA ALA A 251 -16.47 39.11 -20.63
C ALA A 251 -15.25 39.03 -21.57
N ASP A 252 -14.89 40.10 -22.27
CA ASP A 252 -13.73 40.14 -23.18
C ASP A 252 -12.40 40.49 -22.50
N VAL A 253 -12.41 41.13 -21.31
CA VAL A 253 -11.19 41.38 -20.52
C VAL A 253 -10.92 40.23 -19.53
N ALA A 254 -11.97 39.59 -19.01
CA ALA A 254 -11.87 38.46 -18.09
C ALA A 254 -11.26 37.20 -18.75
N ARG A 255 -11.47 37.00 -20.06
CA ARG A 255 -10.87 35.87 -20.81
C ARG A 255 -9.37 36.05 -21.09
N GLY A 256 -8.81 37.25 -20.89
CA GLY A 256 -7.40 37.56 -21.19
C GLY A 256 -6.42 37.45 -20.02
N MET A 257 -6.87 37.49 -18.76
CA MET A 257 -5.96 37.71 -17.60
C MET A 257 -6.25 36.87 -16.33
N GLY A 258 -6.98 35.76 -16.43
CA GLY A 258 -7.24 34.90 -15.26
C GLY A 258 -7.79 33.53 -15.62
N GLY A 259 -6.94 32.66 -16.17
CA GLY A 259 -7.32 31.27 -16.41
C GLY A 259 -7.61 30.55 -15.09
N GLY A 260 -8.57 29.62 -15.09
CA GLY A 260 -9.06 28.86 -13.93
C GLY A 260 -8.06 27.90 -13.27
N TYR A 261 -6.81 28.33 -13.09
CA TYR A 261 -5.67 27.55 -12.61
C TYR A 261 -5.56 27.51 -11.06
N GLY A 262 -6.07 28.53 -10.36
CA GLY A 262 -5.96 28.63 -8.89
C GLY A 262 -6.54 27.42 -8.15
N LEU A 263 -7.77 27.02 -8.49
CA LEU A 263 -8.43 25.85 -7.88
C LEU A 263 -7.73 24.52 -8.22
N ALA A 264 -7.18 24.37 -9.42
CA ALA A 264 -6.44 23.17 -9.81
C ALA A 264 -5.11 23.03 -9.02
N GLY A 265 -4.40 24.14 -8.82
CA GLY A 265 -3.19 24.18 -7.98
C GLY A 265 -3.49 23.89 -6.51
N LEU A 266 -4.60 24.41 -5.98
CA LEU A 266 -5.05 24.09 -4.63
C LEU A 266 -5.40 22.60 -4.48
N ARG A 267 -6.14 22.01 -5.43
CA ARG A 267 -6.46 20.56 -5.40
C ARG A 267 -5.21 19.72 -5.33
N THR A 268 -4.21 20.05 -6.13
CA THR A 268 -2.93 19.33 -6.17
C THR A 268 -2.20 19.41 -4.83
N ALA A 269 -2.15 20.60 -4.21
CA ALA A 269 -1.48 20.77 -2.92
C ALA A 269 -2.23 20.13 -1.74
N VAL A 270 -3.56 20.17 -1.75
CA VAL A 270 -4.38 19.47 -0.75
C VAL A 270 -4.19 17.96 -0.87
N ALA A 271 -4.18 17.42 -2.10
CA ALA A 271 -3.89 16.01 -2.36
C ALA A 271 -2.48 15.60 -1.92
N ALA A 272 -1.48 16.48 -2.05
CA ALA A 272 -0.11 16.22 -1.57
C ALA A 272 -0.03 16.04 -0.04
N CYS A 273 -0.96 16.64 0.72
CA CYS A 273 -1.13 16.41 2.16
C CYS A 273 -2.04 15.21 2.48
N GLY A 274 -2.42 14.40 1.48
CA GLY A 274 -3.38 13.30 1.64
C GLY A 274 -4.84 13.76 1.82
N GLY A 275 -5.13 15.02 1.49
CA GLY A 275 -6.44 15.64 1.65
C GLY A 275 -7.30 15.66 0.39
N PHE A 276 -8.51 16.20 0.51
CA PHE A 276 -9.45 16.41 -0.60
C PHE A 276 -9.94 17.86 -0.65
N LEU A 277 -10.10 18.43 -1.85
CA LEU A 277 -10.65 19.77 -2.05
C LEU A 277 -11.82 19.75 -3.04
N SER A 278 -12.94 20.31 -2.59
CA SER A 278 -14.13 20.57 -3.40
C SER A 278 -14.36 22.08 -3.51
N ALA A 279 -14.85 22.51 -4.66
CA ALA A 279 -15.23 23.90 -4.91
C ALA A 279 -16.41 23.91 -5.89
N GLY A 280 -17.49 24.61 -5.55
CA GLY A 280 -18.71 24.65 -6.36
C GLY A 280 -19.78 25.58 -5.80
N PRO A 281 -20.91 25.71 -6.52
CA PRO A 281 -22.08 26.45 -6.04
C PRO A 281 -22.62 25.83 -4.73
N ASP A 282 -23.06 26.69 -3.82
CA ASP A 282 -23.70 26.34 -2.55
C ASP A 282 -25.04 27.09 -2.45
N ASP A 283 -25.92 26.67 -1.54
CA ASP A 283 -27.28 27.23 -1.40
C ASP A 283 -27.30 28.76 -1.20
N ARG A 284 -26.19 29.32 -0.70
CA ARG A 284 -26.02 30.76 -0.45
C ARG A 284 -25.06 31.45 -1.41
N GLY A 285 -24.41 30.74 -2.34
CA GLY A 285 -23.43 31.35 -3.25
C GLY A 285 -22.39 30.35 -3.74
N TRP A 286 -21.13 30.49 -3.31
CA TRP A 286 -20.05 29.58 -3.70
C TRP A 286 -19.29 29.07 -2.47
N ALA A 287 -18.97 27.78 -2.44
CA ALA A 287 -18.25 27.14 -1.36
C ALA A 287 -16.96 26.49 -1.85
N VAL A 288 -15.91 26.63 -1.03
CA VAL A 288 -14.63 25.91 -1.13
C VAL A 288 -14.43 25.14 0.17
N ARG A 289 -14.29 23.83 0.08
CA ARG A 289 -14.09 22.94 1.24
C ARG A 289 -12.87 22.06 1.02
N ALA A 290 -11.90 22.14 1.93
CA ALA A 290 -10.68 21.35 1.95
C ALA A 290 -10.60 20.51 3.23
N GLU A 291 -10.23 19.24 3.10
CA GLU A 291 -10.14 18.29 4.21
C GLU A 291 -8.73 17.70 4.26
N PHE A 292 -8.10 17.67 5.44
CA PHE A 292 -6.73 17.19 5.65
C PHE A 292 -6.65 16.16 6.79
N PRO A 293 -5.97 15.01 6.63
CA PRO A 293 -5.76 14.06 7.71
C PRO A 293 -4.76 14.59 8.76
N LEU A 294 -5.14 14.66 10.03
CA LEU A 294 -4.30 15.21 11.13
C LEU A 294 -3.44 14.17 11.84
N THR A 295 -3.85 12.91 11.77
CA THR A 295 -2.97 11.78 12.04
C THR A 295 -2.49 11.29 10.69
N PRO A 296 -1.19 10.99 10.48
CA PRO A 296 -0.85 10.03 9.45
C PRO A 296 -1.61 8.79 9.87
N ASP A 297 -2.71 8.53 9.17
CA ASP A 297 -3.47 7.32 9.42
C ASP A 297 -2.41 6.22 9.29
N GLU A 298 -2.21 5.44 10.34
CA GLU A 298 -1.76 4.07 10.12
C GLU A 298 -2.90 3.45 9.32
N GLY A 299 -2.97 3.80 8.02
CA GLY A 299 -4.15 3.62 7.19
C GLY A 299 -4.64 2.20 7.43
N PRO A 300 -5.92 2.01 7.76
CA PRO A 300 -6.42 0.84 8.49
C PRO A 300 -5.73 -0.42 8.00
N ALA A 301 -4.77 -0.88 8.81
CA ALA A 301 -3.68 -1.79 8.44
C ALA A 301 -4.08 -2.83 7.38
N SER A 302 -3.96 -2.51 6.08
CA SER A 302 -4.21 -3.36 4.90
C SER A 302 -5.04 -4.63 5.18
N THR A 303 -6.22 -4.50 5.78
CA THR A 303 -6.88 -5.66 6.39
C THR A 303 -7.54 -6.55 5.34
N SER A 304 -7.95 -6.02 4.19
CA SER A 304 -8.82 -6.75 3.26
C SER A 304 -8.14 -7.92 2.52
N TYR A 305 -6.88 -7.78 2.09
CA TYR A 305 -6.14 -8.85 1.39
C TYR A 305 -5.26 -9.71 2.31
N GLU A 306 -4.71 -9.16 3.39
CA GLU A 306 -3.93 -9.94 4.35
C GLU A 306 -4.80 -10.84 5.24
N TRP A 307 -6.03 -10.43 5.57
CA TRP A 307 -6.89 -11.14 6.53
C TRP A 307 -7.35 -12.50 6.03
N ARG A 308 -7.77 -12.62 4.77
CA ARG A 308 -8.18 -13.91 4.18
C ARG A 308 -7.01 -14.90 4.10
N GLY A 309 -5.82 -14.44 3.75
CA GLY A 309 -4.62 -15.30 3.67
C GLY A 309 -4.15 -15.79 5.05
N ARG A 310 -4.22 -14.93 6.08
CA ARG A 310 -3.83 -15.29 7.45
C ARG A 310 -4.84 -16.25 8.07
N GLN A 311 -6.13 -15.98 7.96
CA GLN A 311 -7.17 -16.88 8.46
C GLN A 311 -7.17 -18.23 7.73
N ALA A 312 -7.00 -18.24 6.41
CA ALA A 312 -6.84 -19.48 5.66
C ALA A 312 -5.62 -20.28 6.13
N SER A 313 -4.50 -19.63 6.47
CA SER A 313 -3.33 -20.32 7.03
C SER A 313 -3.56 -20.86 8.45
N ASP A 314 -4.41 -20.19 9.22
CA ASP A 314 -4.72 -20.57 10.59
C ASP A 314 -5.71 -21.75 10.62
N ALA A 315 -6.74 -21.68 9.76
CA ALA A 315 -7.66 -22.78 9.50
C ALA A 315 -6.95 -23.99 8.89
N ALA A 316 -6.06 -23.80 7.91
CA ALA A 316 -5.30 -24.90 7.32
C ALA A 316 -4.41 -25.60 8.34
N LEU A 317 -3.81 -24.87 9.29
CA LEU A 317 -3.02 -25.47 10.36
C LEU A 317 -3.90 -26.28 11.33
N ALA A 318 -5.10 -25.80 11.66
CA ALA A 318 -6.05 -26.52 12.50
C ALA A 318 -6.62 -27.77 11.81
N ILE A 319 -6.93 -27.70 10.50
CA ILE A 319 -7.37 -28.85 9.70
C ILE A 319 -6.26 -29.89 9.60
N LEU A 320 -5.04 -29.44 9.28
CA LEU A 320 -3.85 -30.27 9.32
C LEU A 320 -3.69 -30.92 10.69
N ALA A 321 -4.09 -30.21 11.74
CA ALA A 321 -3.96 -30.72 13.08
C ALA A 321 -4.82 -31.93 13.37
N VAL A 322 -6.10 -31.77 13.08
CA VAL A 322 -7.10 -32.81 13.23
C VAL A 322 -6.74 -33.99 12.32
N ALA A 323 -6.36 -33.74 11.07
CA ALA A 323 -5.98 -34.78 10.12
C ALA A 323 -4.79 -35.62 10.60
N LEU A 324 -3.72 -34.99 11.07
CA LEU A 324 -2.53 -35.69 11.58
C LEU A 324 -2.85 -36.50 12.85
N SER A 325 -3.60 -35.93 13.80
CA SER A 325 -3.98 -36.61 15.03
C SER A 325 -4.91 -37.81 14.79
N ILE A 326 -5.85 -37.71 13.85
CA ILE A 326 -6.67 -38.86 13.41
C ILE A 326 -5.78 -39.90 12.71
N GLY A 327 -4.91 -39.46 11.81
CA GLY A 327 -4.02 -40.34 11.06
C GLY A 327 -3.09 -41.17 11.96
N THR A 328 -2.47 -40.54 12.97
CA THR A 328 -1.66 -41.26 13.96
C THR A 328 -2.50 -42.23 14.78
N SER A 329 -3.68 -41.81 15.25
CA SER A 329 -4.59 -42.66 16.03
C SER A 329 -4.97 -43.93 15.26
N LEU A 330 -5.31 -43.81 13.97
CA LEU A 330 -5.69 -44.96 13.13
C LEU A 330 -4.58 -45.99 12.94
N LEU A 331 -3.31 -45.58 12.99
CA LEU A 331 -2.15 -46.43 12.78
C LEU A 331 -1.62 -47.10 14.05
N THR A 332 -1.90 -46.52 15.23
CA THR A 332 -1.35 -47.00 16.51
C THR A 332 -2.37 -47.74 17.36
N THR A 333 -3.65 -47.77 16.99
CA THR A 333 -4.70 -48.45 17.75
C THR A 333 -5.27 -49.64 16.99
N ASP A 334 -5.40 -50.76 17.69
CA ASP A 334 -6.14 -51.93 17.22
C ASP A 334 -7.62 -51.57 16.98
N PRO A 335 -8.32 -52.29 16.07
CA PRO A 335 -9.74 -52.08 15.88
C PRO A 335 -10.49 -52.25 17.20
N PRO A 336 -11.39 -51.32 17.58
CA PRO A 336 -12.10 -51.42 18.84
C PRO A 336 -12.94 -52.70 18.88
N GLU A 337 -12.75 -53.53 19.91
CA GLU A 337 -13.56 -54.75 20.14
C GLU A 337 -15.01 -54.42 20.54
N SER A 338 -15.31 -53.16 20.92
CA SER A 338 -16.66 -52.73 21.33
C SER A 338 -17.09 -51.39 20.70
N LEU A 339 -18.29 -51.40 20.11
CA LEU A 339 -19.19 -50.31 19.64
C LEU A 339 -18.60 -49.09 18.88
N PRO A 340 -19.27 -48.59 17.82
CA PRO A 340 -18.85 -47.41 17.04
C PRO A 340 -18.79 -46.08 17.84
N GLY A 341 -19.23 -46.05 19.10
CA GLY A 341 -19.30 -44.85 19.94
C GLY A 341 -17.96 -44.32 20.48
N GLU A 342 -16.97 -45.18 20.73
CA GLU A 342 -15.68 -44.73 21.28
C GLU A 342 -14.83 -43.97 20.24
N ALA A 343 -14.84 -44.45 18.99
CA ALA A 343 -14.22 -43.75 17.87
C ALA A 343 -14.95 -42.43 17.54
N ALA A 344 -16.27 -42.36 17.79
CA ALA A 344 -17.08 -41.17 17.57
C ALA A 344 -16.75 -40.02 18.54
N LEU A 345 -16.16 -40.30 19.72
CA LEU A 345 -15.78 -39.30 20.71
C LEU A 345 -14.38 -38.71 20.48
N LEU A 346 -13.47 -39.44 19.81
CA LEU A 346 -12.09 -38.97 19.52
C LEU A 346 -12.05 -37.84 18.49
N VAL A 347 -12.92 -37.88 17.48
CA VAL A 347 -12.92 -36.85 16.43
C VAL A 347 -13.31 -35.47 16.99
N PRO A 348 -14.45 -35.30 17.71
CA PRO A 348 -14.79 -34.03 18.36
C PRO A 348 -13.71 -33.54 19.33
N LEU A 349 -13.05 -34.46 20.03
CA LEU A 349 -11.95 -34.17 20.94
C LEU A 349 -10.74 -33.56 20.19
N PHE A 350 -10.33 -34.14 19.07
CA PHE A 350 -9.26 -33.57 18.24
C PHE A 350 -9.63 -32.20 17.68
N PHE A 351 -10.90 -31.99 17.29
CA PHE A 351 -11.39 -30.68 16.89
C PHE A 351 -11.32 -29.67 18.04
N ALA A 352 -11.81 -30.03 19.23
CA ALA A 352 -11.76 -29.17 20.42
C ALA A 352 -10.31 -28.81 20.81
N HIS A 353 -9.38 -29.76 20.64
CA HIS A 353 -7.96 -29.57 20.91
C HIS A 353 -7.24 -28.69 19.85
N ALA A 354 -7.61 -28.84 18.57
CA ALA A 354 -6.98 -28.13 17.46
C ALA A 354 -7.54 -26.72 17.21
N LEU A 355 -8.81 -26.48 17.52
CA LEU A 355 -9.49 -25.19 17.30
C LEU A 355 -8.75 -23.99 17.90
N PRO A 356 -8.13 -24.07 19.10
CA PRO A 356 -7.32 -23.00 19.67
C PRO A 356 -6.16 -22.52 18.78
N LEU A 357 -5.65 -23.34 17.84
CA LEU A 357 -4.62 -22.92 16.88
C LEU A 357 -5.06 -21.72 16.02
N GLY A 358 -6.37 -21.53 15.83
CA GLY A 358 -6.94 -20.36 15.14
C GLY A 358 -6.65 -19.03 15.83
N LEU A 359 -6.49 -19.03 17.16
CA LEU A 359 -6.25 -17.83 17.96
C LEU A 359 -4.76 -17.63 18.32
N ARG A 360 -3.87 -18.52 17.88
CA ARG A 360 -2.45 -18.56 18.30
C ARG A 360 -1.66 -17.27 18.08
N ARG A 361 -2.09 -16.41 17.14
CA ARG A 361 -1.44 -15.11 16.86
C ARG A 361 -1.98 -13.97 17.70
N ARG A 362 -3.27 -14.03 18.09
CA ARG A 362 -3.96 -12.99 18.85
C ARG A 362 -3.84 -13.22 20.36
N ALA A 363 -4.04 -14.47 20.78
CA ALA A 363 -4.04 -14.87 22.18
C ALA A 363 -3.33 -16.22 22.38
N PRO A 364 -1.99 -16.28 22.19
CA PRO A 364 -1.23 -17.53 22.26
C PRO A 364 -1.34 -18.24 23.62
N LEU A 365 -1.37 -17.47 24.73
CA LEU A 365 -1.52 -18.04 26.08
C LEU A 365 -2.90 -18.69 26.28
N LEU A 366 -3.98 -18.02 25.88
CA LEU A 366 -5.32 -18.59 25.95
C LEU A 366 -5.46 -19.81 25.04
N SER A 367 -4.81 -19.77 23.88
CA SER A 367 -4.82 -20.89 22.93
C SER A 367 -4.15 -22.13 23.53
N LEU A 368 -2.99 -21.96 24.18
CA LEU A 368 -2.28 -23.05 24.86
C LEU A 368 -3.04 -23.56 26.08
N ALA A 369 -3.61 -22.68 26.89
CA ALA A 369 -4.41 -23.07 28.05
C ALA A 369 -5.65 -23.89 27.63
N ALA A 370 -6.32 -23.50 26.55
CA ALA A 370 -7.46 -24.22 26.00
C ALA A 370 -7.07 -25.63 25.52
N ALA A 371 -5.96 -25.78 24.78
CA ALA A 371 -5.47 -27.09 24.34
C ALA A 371 -5.12 -27.99 25.54
N LEU A 372 -4.35 -27.46 26.50
CA LEU A 372 -3.94 -28.20 27.71
C LEU A 372 -5.12 -28.62 28.60
N SER A 373 -6.25 -27.88 28.57
CA SER A 373 -7.43 -28.22 29.37
C SER A 373 -8.08 -29.56 28.99
N VAL A 374 -7.80 -30.06 27.79
CA VAL A 374 -8.33 -31.33 27.29
C VAL A 374 -7.82 -32.53 28.11
N TYR A 375 -6.55 -32.51 28.54
CA TYR A 375 -5.95 -33.68 29.22
C TYR A 375 -6.48 -33.91 30.64
N PRO A 376 -6.63 -32.89 31.52
CA PRO A 376 -7.28 -33.08 32.81
C PRO A 376 -8.72 -33.60 32.68
N VAL A 377 -9.46 -33.12 31.67
CA VAL A 377 -10.83 -33.60 31.38
C VAL A 377 -10.82 -35.07 30.97
N LEU A 378 -9.89 -35.48 30.10
CA LEU A 378 -9.72 -36.88 29.69
C LEU A 378 -9.32 -37.79 30.85
N LEU A 379 -8.39 -37.33 31.70
CA LEU A 379 -7.97 -38.06 32.89
C LEU A 379 -9.14 -38.24 33.87
N GLY A 380 -9.93 -37.18 34.11
CA GLY A 380 -11.12 -37.24 34.95
C GLY A 380 -12.20 -38.17 34.38
N ALA A 381 -12.46 -38.10 33.07
CA ALA A 381 -13.39 -39.00 32.39
C ALA A 381 -12.94 -40.46 32.47
N GLY A 382 -11.63 -40.73 32.36
CA GLY A 382 -11.06 -42.06 32.53
C GLY A 382 -11.23 -42.60 33.95
N LEU A 383 -11.01 -41.76 34.97
CA LEU A 383 -11.25 -42.12 36.39
C LEU A 383 -12.71 -42.45 36.68
N LEU A 384 -13.64 -41.77 36.02
CA LEU A 384 -15.09 -42.01 36.13
C LEU A 384 -15.57 -43.19 35.26
N GLY A 385 -14.68 -43.84 34.50
CA GLY A 385 -15.02 -44.93 33.59
C GLY A 385 -15.82 -44.49 32.36
N TRP A 386 -15.87 -43.20 32.05
CA TRP A 386 -16.61 -42.64 30.91
C TRP A 386 -15.88 -42.81 29.57
N THR A 387 -14.57 -43.12 29.60
CA THR A 387 -13.77 -43.43 28.41
C THR A 387 -12.72 -44.48 28.74
N LYS A 388 -12.47 -45.38 27.79
CA LYS A 388 -11.36 -46.35 27.85
C LYS A 388 -10.10 -45.85 27.16
N GLN A 389 -10.18 -44.70 26.47
CA GLN A 389 -9.05 -44.14 25.71
C GLN A 389 -8.01 -43.53 26.67
N PRO A 390 -6.75 -44.00 26.67
CA PRO A 390 -5.70 -43.46 27.53
C PRO A 390 -5.38 -42.02 27.17
N ALA A 391 -5.37 -41.12 28.16
CA ALA A 391 -4.98 -39.72 27.96
C ALA A 391 -3.55 -39.57 27.41
N GLY A 392 -2.65 -40.51 27.74
CA GLY A 392 -1.28 -40.56 27.24
C GLY A 392 -1.19 -40.75 25.72
N ASP A 393 -2.06 -41.58 25.14
CA ASP A 393 -2.05 -41.83 23.69
C ASP A 393 -2.54 -40.60 22.92
N VAL A 394 -3.64 -39.98 23.41
CA VAL A 394 -4.15 -38.72 22.89
C VAL A 394 -3.08 -37.62 22.98
N PHE A 395 -2.35 -37.55 24.09
CA PHE A 395 -1.24 -36.60 24.25
C PHE A 395 -0.14 -36.83 23.22
N LEU A 396 0.29 -38.08 22.96
CA LEU A 396 1.32 -38.37 21.96
C LEU A 396 0.87 -38.00 20.54
N TRP A 397 -0.38 -38.29 20.19
CA TRP A 397 -0.94 -37.93 18.87
C TRP A 397 -1.07 -36.42 18.69
N CYS A 398 -1.28 -35.67 19.77
CA CYS A 398 -1.51 -34.23 19.74
C CYS A 398 -0.29 -33.39 20.14
N LEU A 399 0.82 -33.98 20.59
CA LEU A 399 1.99 -33.27 21.13
C LEU A 399 2.49 -32.15 20.21
N TRP A 400 2.46 -32.37 18.91
CA TRP A 400 2.92 -31.40 17.93
C TRP A 400 2.05 -30.11 17.89
N VAL A 401 0.78 -30.16 18.29
CA VAL A 401 -0.10 -28.98 18.50
C VAL A 401 0.48 -28.10 19.61
N GLU A 402 0.97 -28.72 20.67
CA GLU A 402 1.46 -28.01 21.86
C GLU A 402 2.79 -27.34 21.57
N LEU A 403 3.64 -28.05 20.82
CA LEU A 403 4.87 -27.49 20.26
C LEU A 403 4.56 -26.30 19.34
N ALA A 404 3.53 -26.38 18.50
CA ALA A 404 3.12 -25.28 17.63
C ALA A 404 2.58 -24.06 18.40
N LEU A 405 1.83 -24.29 19.49
CA LEU A 405 1.31 -23.24 20.37
C LEU A 405 2.41 -22.60 21.22
N LEU A 406 3.37 -23.37 21.73
CA LEU A 406 4.57 -22.87 22.42
C LEU A 406 5.46 -22.05 21.48
N TYR A 407 5.66 -22.51 20.26
CA TYR A 407 6.32 -21.73 19.21
C TYR A 407 5.58 -20.40 18.97
N ALA A 408 4.25 -20.44 18.84
CA ALA A 408 3.44 -19.25 18.63
C ALA A 408 3.53 -18.27 19.82
N LEU A 409 3.55 -18.79 21.05
CA LEU A 409 3.77 -17.99 22.25
C LEU A 409 5.12 -17.26 22.22
N GLY A 410 6.19 -17.93 21.80
CA GLY A 410 7.50 -17.29 21.63
C GLY A 410 7.54 -16.28 20.47
N ALA A 411 6.87 -16.58 19.36
CA ALA A 411 6.92 -15.78 18.14
C ALA A 411 6.01 -14.55 18.14
N TYR A 412 4.85 -14.63 18.80
CA TYR A 412 3.79 -13.61 18.80
C TYR A 412 3.46 -13.06 20.19
N GLY A 413 3.92 -13.72 21.26
CA GLY A 413 3.64 -13.29 22.62
C GLY A 413 4.26 -11.92 22.97
N PRO A 414 3.60 -11.12 23.82
CA PRO A 414 4.13 -9.82 24.22
C PRO A 414 5.44 -9.99 25.00
N ARG A 415 6.44 -9.15 24.69
CA ARG A 415 7.79 -9.24 25.29
C ARG A 415 7.77 -9.15 26.82
N ALA A 416 6.88 -8.34 27.38
CA ALA A 416 6.69 -8.18 28.82
C ALA A 416 6.26 -9.47 29.53
N ARG A 417 5.73 -10.46 28.79
CA ARG A 417 5.26 -11.74 29.33
C ARG A 417 6.21 -12.91 29.04
N ARG A 418 7.48 -12.67 28.72
CA ARG A 418 8.46 -13.76 28.46
C ARG A 418 8.58 -14.79 29.59
N ARG A 419 8.45 -14.36 30.86
CA ARG A 419 8.42 -15.27 32.03
C ARG A 419 7.32 -16.34 31.96
N TRP A 420 6.20 -16.03 31.30
CA TRP A 420 5.10 -16.98 31.09
C TRP A 420 5.46 -18.08 30.10
N GLY A 421 6.47 -17.89 29.26
CA GLY A 421 6.93 -18.93 28.33
C GLY A 421 7.60 -20.10 29.04
N ALA A 422 8.46 -19.84 30.03
CA ALA A 422 9.07 -20.89 30.85
C ALA A 422 8.02 -21.65 31.70
N LEU A 423 7.05 -20.92 32.25
CA LEU A 423 5.91 -21.52 32.95
C LEU A 423 5.05 -22.37 32.00
N ALA A 424 4.81 -21.90 30.77
CA ALA A 424 4.08 -22.64 29.76
C ALA A 424 4.79 -23.93 29.33
N THR A 425 6.12 -23.91 29.15
CA THR A 425 6.89 -25.12 28.84
C THR A 425 6.85 -26.13 29.99
N ALA A 426 6.93 -25.65 31.24
CA ALA A 426 6.80 -26.49 32.42
C ALA A 426 5.38 -27.07 32.56
N ALA A 427 4.34 -26.29 32.24
CA ALA A 427 2.96 -26.75 32.27
C ALA A 427 2.69 -27.85 31.23
N VAL A 428 3.18 -27.70 30.00
CA VAL A 428 3.12 -28.75 28.97
C VAL A 428 3.85 -30.00 29.43
N GLY A 429 5.05 -29.84 30.02
CA GLY A 429 5.80 -30.94 30.62
C GLY A 429 5.02 -31.67 31.72
N ALA A 430 4.51 -30.94 32.71
CA ALA A 430 3.81 -31.51 33.85
C ALA A 430 2.51 -32.22 33.47
N ILE A 431 1.69 -31.59 32.62
CA ILE A 431 0.40 -32.15 32.15
C ILE A 431 0.63 -33.33 31.21
N GLY A 432 1.58 -33.20 30.27
CA GLY A 432 1.94 -34.28 29.35
C GLY A 432 2.57 -35.48 30.06
N GLY A 433 3.50 -35.22 30.99
CA GLY A 433 4.09 -36.25 31.84
C GLY A 433 3.03 -36.98 32.67
N LEU A 434 2.00 -36.28 33.15
CA LEU A 434 0.91 -36.89 33.92
C LEU A 434 0.03 -37.76 33.04
N ALA A 435 -0.36 -37.25 31.86
CA ALA A 435 -1.11 -38.02 30.88
C ALA A 435 -0.39 -39.33 30.49
N LEU A 436 0.92 -39.26 30.27
CA LEU A 436 1.76 -40.41 29.93
C LEU A 436 1.95 -41.39 31.10
N ALA A 437 2.20 -40.88 32.32
CA ALA A 437 2.42 -41.70 33.52
C ALA A 437 1.17 -42.46 33.98
N CYS A 438 -0.03 -41.95 33.65
CA CYS A 438 -1.29 -42.65 33.86
C CYS A 438 -1.60 -43.72 32.78
N GLY A 439 -0.73 -43.87 31.77
CA GLY A 439 -0.91 -44.84 30.70
C GLY A 439 -0.80 -46.31 31.17
N PRO A 440 -1.48 -47.25 30.47
CA PRO A 440 -1.53 -48.65 30.87
C PRO A 440 -0.16 -49.36 30.78
N GLY A 441 0.78 -48.85 30.00
CA GLY A 441 2.13 -49.42 29.85
C GLY A 441 3.10 -49.13 31.01
N ILE A 442 2.70 -48.34 32.02
CA ILE A 442 3.57 -47.99 33.16
C ILE A 442 3.29 -48.94 34.33
N VAL A 443 4.16 -49.93 34.49
CA VAL A 443 4.11 -50.97 35.53
C VAL A 443 5.18 -50.67 36.60
N GLY A 444 4.94 -49.68 37.46
CA GLY A 444 5.92 -49.21 38.45
C GLY A 444 5.48 -47.95 39.19
N ASP A 445 6.40 -47.27 39.86
CA ASP A 445 6.13 -46.00 40.55
C ASP A 445 5.74 -44.91 39.54
N ARG A 446 4.45 -44.58 39.54
CA ARG A 446 3.87 -43.56 38.64
C ARG A 446 4.35 -42.15 38.95
N ALA A 447 4.75 -41.85 40.18
CA ALA A 447 5.29 -40.53 40.53
C ALA A 447 6.71 -40.37 39.95
N ALA A 448 7.54 -41.41 40.04
CA ALA A 448 8.85 -41.44 39.38
C ALA A 448 8.73 -41.40 37.85
N ALA A 449 7.79 -42.17 37.28
CA ALA A 449 7.52 -42.15 35.84
C ALA A 449 7.07 -40.75 35.37
N TRP A 450 6.16 -40.10 36.12
CA TRP A 450 5.73 -38.73 35.85
C TRP A 450 6.90 -37.75 35.79
N ALA A 451 7.81 -37.79 36.77
CA ALA A 451 8.94 -36.88 36.81
C ALA A 451 9.85 -37.02 35.57
N VAL A 452 10.15 -38.27 35.17
CA VAL A 452 10.98 -38.56 33.99
C VAL A 452 10.29 -38.14 32.69
N LEU A 453 9.01 -38.47 32.54
CA LEU A 453 8.24 -38.16 31.33
C LEU A 453 7.98 -36.65 31.20
N ALA A 454 7.71 -35.96 32.31
CA ALA A 454 7.54 -34.51 32.33
C ALA A 454 8.83 -33.79 31.89
N LEU A 455 9.99 -34.28 32.32
CA LEU A 455 11.28 -33.77 31.84
C LEU A 455 11.48 -34.04 30.35
N GLY A 456 11.16 -35.27 29.90
CA GLY A 456 11.25 -35.66 28.49
C GLY A 456 10.40 -34.78 27.55
N VAL A 457 9.19 -34.41 27.97
CA VAL A 457 8.30 -33.50 27.22
C VAL A 457 8.75 -32.04 27.31
N SER A 458 9.36 -31.63 28.43
CA SER A 458 9.80 -30.25 28.66
C SER A 458 10.93 -29.84 27.70
N VAL A 459 11.80 -30.76 27.29
CA VAL A 459 12.93 -30.48 26.37
C VAL A 459 12.45 -30.01 24.98
N PRO A 460 11.65 -30.77 24.20
CA PRO A 460 11.15 -30.31 22.91
C PRO A 460 10.23 -29.10 23.05
N SER A 461 9.50 -28.98 24.16
CA SER A 461 8.68 -27.82 24.49
C SER A 461 9.51 -26.53 24.62
N ALA A 462 10.63 -26.60 25.35
CA ALA A 462 11.57 -25.48 25.49
C ALA A 462 12.24 -25.11 24.17
N VAL A 463 12.60 -26.11 23.35
CA VAL A 463 13.15 -25.88 22.00
C VAL A 463 12.14 -25.16 21.11
N ALA A 464 10.88 -25.61 21.07
CA ALA A 464 9.84 -24.99 20.26
C ALA A 464 9.58 -23.54 20.66
N TRP A 465 9.48 -23.26 21.96
CA TRP A 465 9.36 -21.91 22.49
C TRP A 465 10.57 -21.04 22.17
N GLY A 466 11.80 -21.55 22.34
CA GLY A 466 13.05 -20.87 22.04
C GLY A 466 13.18 -20.50 20.56
N LEU A 467 12.79 -21.40 19.64
CA LEU A 467 12.70 -21.13 18.20
C LEU A 467 11.69 -20.00 17.92
N GLY A 468 10.55 -20.00 18.61
CA GLY A 468 9.56 -18.92 18.56
C GLY A 468 10.19 -17.57 18.92
N LEU A 469 10.90 -17.49 20.05
CA LEU A 469 11.59 -16.28 20.50
C LEU A 469 12.66 -15.81 19.51
N ALA A 470 13.43 -16.73 18.94
CA ALA A 470 14.45 -16.42 17.94
C ALA A 470 13.82 -15.82 16.67
N VAL A 471 12.69 -16.37 16.21
CA VAL A 471 11.96 -15.86 15.05
C VAL A 471 11.31 -14.51 15.35
N GLY A 472 10.64 -14.37 16.49
CA GLY A 472 10.00 -13.12 16.93
C GLY A 472 11.02 -11.98 17.07
N SER A 473 12.17 -12.26 17.68
CA SER A 473 13.25 -11.27 17.83
C SER A 473 13.89 -10.88 16.50
N ARG A 474 14.13 -11.84 15.59
CA ARG A 474 14.62 -11.56 14.23
C ARG A 474 13.63 -10.71 13.44
N ARG A 475 12.33 -11.02 13.55
CA ARG A 475 11.26 -10.27 12.88
C ARG A 475 11.22 -8.83 13.38
N ALA A 476 11.22 -8.62 14.70
CA ALA A 476 11.17 -7.29 15.26
C ALA A 476 12.42 -6.46 14.95
N ARG A 477 13.61 -7.06 14.96
CA ARG A 477 14.85 -6.39 14.50
C ARG A 477 14.76 -5.94 13.04
N ARG A 478 14.18 -6.77 12.16
CA ARG A 478 13.95 -6.39 10.75
C ARG A 478 12.98 -5.22 10.62
N HIS A 479 11.85 -5.24 11.34
CA HIS A 479 10.90 -4.12 11.32
C HIS A 479 11.54 -2.83 11.84
N ALA A 480 12.28 -2.90 12.97
CA ALA A 480 13.00 -1.76 13.50
C ALA A 480 14.05 -1.22 12.51
N ALA A 481 14.83 -2.10 11.87
CA ALA A 481 15.82 -1.69 10.87
C ALA A 481 15.19 -1.03 9.64
N VAL A 482 14.05 -1.55 9.15
CA VAL A 482 13.32 -0.93 8.02
C VAL A 482 12.74 0.42 8.41
N ALA A 483 12.16 0.54 9.61
CA ALA A 483 11.62 1.80 10.11
C ALA A 483 12.72 2.87 10.27
N TRP A 484 13.87 2.47 10.82
CA TRP A 484 15.03 3.34 10.97
C TRP A 484 15.59 3.79 9.61
N GLU A 485 15.73 2.88 8.64
CA GLU A 485 16.23 3.22 7.30
C GLU A 485 15.28 4.20 6.59
N ARG A 486 13.96 4.00 6.73
CA ARG A 486 12.94 4.91 6.19
C ARG A 486 13.06 6.30 6.80
N ASP A 487 13.20 6.38 8.12
CA ASP A 487 13.37 7.66 8.83
C ASP A 487 14.66 8.37 8.44
N ARG A 488 15.78 7.63 8.36
CA ARG A 488 17.07 8.15 7.91
C ARG A 488 16.97 8.74 6.51
N LEU A 489 16.40 7.98 5.57
CA LEU A 489 16.25 8.41 4.18
C LEU A 489 15.31 9.62 4.06
N GLY A 490 14.22 9.65 4.83
CA GLY A 490 13.32 10.80 4.88
C GLY A 490 14.00 12.07 5.36
N ARG A 491 14.80 11.98 6.44
CA ARG A 491 15.60 13.12 6.94
C ARG A 491 16.64 13.58 5.94
N GLU A 492 17.39 12.67 5.34
CA GLU A 492 18.40 13.00 4.32
C GLU A 492 17.75 13.69 3.11
N THR A 493 16.64 13.14 2.61
CA THR A 493 15.86 13.72 1.51
C THR A 493 15.38 15.14 1.86
N ALA A 494 14.81 15.34 3.05
CA ALA A 494 14.35 16.65 3.50
C ALA A 494 15.51 17.67 3.57
N THR A 495 16.69 17.26 4.04
CA THR A 495 17.85 18.16 4.11
C THR A 495 18.34 18.62 2.74
N VAL A 496 18.39 17.71 1.76
CA VAL A 496 18.82 18.06 0.39
C VAL A 496 17.78 18.96 -0.29
N VAL A 497 16.49 18.65 -0.14
CA VAL A 497 15.39 19.48 -0.67
C VAL A 497 15.42 20.90 -0.07
N LEU A 498 15.60 21.01 1.24
CA LEU A 498 15.70 22.31 1.92
C LEU A 498 16.93 23.11 1.49
N ALA A 499 18.08 22.45 1.32
CA ALA A 499 19.30 23.09 0.83
C ALA A 499 19.11 23.65 -0.58
N GLU A 500 18.53 22.86 -1.48
CA GLU A 500 18.28 23.30 -2.86
C GLU A 500 17.26 24.43 -2.91
N ARG A 501 16.18 24.34 -2.12
CA ARG A 501 15.20 25.42 -2.00
C ARG A 501 15.82 26.74 -1.51
N ASN A 502 16.69 26.68 -0.50
CA ASN A 502 17.38 27.86 0.03
C ASN A 502 18.32 28.47 -1.01
N ARG A 503 19.01 27.64 -1.79
CA ARG A 503 19.85 28.09 -2.92
C ARG A 503 19.03 28.84 -3.96
N LEU A 504 17.88 28.31 -4.36
CA LEU A 504 16.96 28.94 -5.32
C LEU A 504 16.35 30.23 -4.78
N ALA A 505 15.91 30.23 -3.52
CA ALA A 505 15.40 31.41 -2.84
C ALA A 505 16.42 32.56 -2.81
N ALA A 506 17.69 32.25 -2.55
CA ALA A 506 18.77 33.24 -2.57
C ALA A 506 18.99 33.82 -3.98
N GLY A 507 18.89 33.00 -5.03
CA GLY A 507 18.93 33.46 -6.42
C GLY A 507 17.78 34.42 -6.76
N LEU A 508 16.56 34.05 -6.43
CA LEU A 508 15.35 34.86 -6.67
C LEU A 508 15.39 36.21 -5.95
N ARG A 509 15.85 36.24 -4.69
CA ARG A 509 16.00 37.49 -3.91
C ARG A 509 16.97 38.47 -4.55
N ARG A 510 18.08 37.97 -5.13
CA ARG A 510 19.08 38.83 -5.76
C ARG A 510 18.60 39.44 -7.07
N SER A 511 17.60 38.83 -7.71
CA SER A 511 17.20 39.11 -9.10
C SER A 511 15.72 39.50 -9.21
N ALA A 512 14.81 38.56 -9.47
CA ALA A 512 13.39 38.83 -9.75
C ALA A 512 12.67 39.64 -8.66
N LEU A 513 12.91 39.35 -7.37
CA LEU A 513 12.27 40.05 -6.27
C LEU A 513 12.69 41.53 -6.18
N ARG A 514 13.94 41.83 -6.55
CA ARG A 514 14.45 43.20 -6.58
C ARG A 514 13.70 44.05 -7.61
N HIS A 515 13.54 43.51 -8.82
CA HIS A 515 12.81 44.19 -9.90
C HIS A 515 11.32 44.32 -9.58
N ALA A 516 10.68 43.29 -9.01
CA ALA A 516 9.27 43.37 -8.60
C ALA A 516 9.02 44.49 -7.58
N ARG A 517 9.90 44.66 -6.58
CA ARG A 517 9.83 45.77 -5.62
C ARG A 517 10.08 47.12 -6.27
N ALA A 518 11.03 47.22 -7.20
CA ALA A 518 11.33 48.45 -7.93
C ALA A 518 10.13 48.92 -8.79
N ILE A 519 9.41 47.98 -9.41
CA ILE A 519 8.16 48.26 -10.14
C ILE A 519 7.12 48.94 -9.25
N VAL A 520 6.89 48.41 -8.05
CA VAL A 520 5.91 48.99 -7.10
C VAL A 520 6.28 50.43 -6.74
N VAL A 521 7.55 50.65 -6.38
CA VAL A 521 8.05 51.99 -6.02
C VAL A 521 7.95 52.98 -7.20
N ALA A 522 8.23 52.52 -8.42
CA ALA A 522 8.12 53.35 -9.62
C ALA A 522 6.66 53.66 -9.98
N ALA A 523 5.78 52.67 -9.85
CA ALA A 523 4.35 52.80 -10.15
C ALA A 523 3.66 53.75 -9.16
N ASP A 524 3.95 53.65 -7.87
CA ASP A 524 3.41 54.55 -6.83
C ASP A 524 3.89 56.00 -7.02
N ALA A 525 5.05 56.20 -7.64
CA ALA A 525 5.57 57.51 -8.01
C ALA A 525 5.13 58.00 -9.39
N GLY A 526 4.26 57.25 -10.10
CA GLY A 526 3.77 57.61 -11.44
C GLY A 526 4.81 57.53 -12.57
N ARG A 527 5.97 56.90 -12.35
CA ARG A 527 7.07 56.79 -13.33
C ARG A 527 6.93 55.55 -14.21
N LEU A 528 6.01 55.61 -15.17
CA LEU A 528 5.62 54.45 -15.99
C LEU A 528 6.73 53.95 -16.95
N ASP A 529 7.62 54.84 -17.36
CA ASP A 529 8.86 54.52 -18.09
C ASP A 529 9.80 53.63 -17.27
N THR A 530 9.97 53.96 -15.98
CA THR A 530 10.76 53.16 -15.03
C THR A 530 10.07 51.82 -14.75
N VAL A 531 8.74 51.80 -14.61
CA VAL A 531 7.95 50.56 -14.49
C VAL A 531 8.20 49.62 -15.67
N LEU A 532 8.17 50.14 -16.91
CA LEU A 532 8.42 49.33 -18.10
C LEU A 532 9.86 48.79 -18.14
N ALA A 533 10.84 49.61 -17.79
CA ALA A 533 12.24 49.20 -17.73
C ALA A 533 12.46 48.07 -16.71
N GLU A 534 11.95 48.24 -15.50
CA GLU A 534 12.06 47.26 -14.42
C GLU A 534 11.27 45.97 -14.72
N ALA A 535 10.09 46.06 -15.35
CA ALA A 535 9.33 44.88 -15.77
C ALA A 535 10.06 44.06 -16.84
N ARG A 536 10.70 44.73 -17.82
CA ARG A 536 11.54 44.07 -18.84
C ARG A 536 12.79 43.45 -18.22
N ALA A 537 13.46 44.16 -17.31
CA ALA A 537 14.64 43.65 -16.60
C ALA A 537 14.28 42.44 -15.73
N GLY A 538 13.16 42.50 -15.00
CA GLY A 538 12.63 41.39 -14.20
C GLY A 538 12.28 40.15 -15.05
N LEU A 539 11.70 40.35 -16.24
CA LEU A 539 11.43 39.25 -17.18
C LEU A 539 12.71 38.62 -17.75
N ALA A 540 13.72 39.42 -18.06
CA ALA A 540 15.02 38.92 -18.51
C ALA A 540 15.72 38.10 -17.40
N ALA A 541 15.73 38.63 -16.18
CA ALA A 541 16.22 37.98 -14.98
C ALA A 541 15.53 36.63 -14.70
N LEU A 542 14.19 36.57 -14.84
CA LEU A 542 13.44 35.32 -14.70
C LEU A 542 13.78 34.32 -15.80
N ARG A 543 13.91 34.76 -17.06
CA ARG A 543 14.28 33.88 -18.18
C ARG A 543 15.69 33.31 -18.01
N GLU A 544 16.64 34.10 -17.54
CA GLU A 544 18.00 33.64 -17.25
C GLU A 544 18.00 32.60 -16.11
N SER A 545 17.30 32.90 -15.02
CA SER A 545 17.15 31.98 -13.88
C SER A 545 16.49 30.66 -14.29
N LEU A 546 15.42 30.72 -15.10
CA LEU A 546 14.76 29.53 -15.66
C LEU A 546 15.66 28.79 -16.67
N GLY A 547 16.51 29.50 -17.40
CA GLY A 547 17.48 28.93 -18.33
C GLY A 547 18.63 28.21 -17.62
N GLU A 548 19.10 28.72 -16.49
CA GLU A 548 20.05 28.03 -15.61
C GLU A 548 19.42 26.79 -14.97
N LEU A 549 18.18 26.90 -14.50
CA LEU A 549 17.40 25.77 -13.98
C LEU A 549 17.24 24.67 -15.04
N ARG A 550 16.96 25.03 -16.31
CA ARG A 550 16.88 24.08 -17.43
C ARG A 550 18.20 23.42 -17.77
N ARG A 551 19.30 24.18 -17.89
CA ARG A 551 20.62 23.65 -18.28
C ARG A 551 21.16 22.62 -17.28
N GLN A 552 20.78 22.72 -16.01
CA GLN A 552 21.18 21.75 -14.98
C GLN A 552 20.30 20.48 -14.95
N SER A 553 19.15 20.47 -15.61
CA SER A 553 18.22 19.33 -15.69
C SER A 553 18.34 18.50 -16.97
N GLY A 554 19.25 18.86 -17.89
CA GLY A 554 19.33 18.25 -19.22
C GLY A 554 18.26 18.79 -20.19
N ASP A 555 18.28 18.35 -21.45
CA ASP A 555 17.40 18.79 -22.55
C ASP A 555 15.92 18.38 -22.36
N ASP A 556 15.30 18.84 -21.26
CA ASP A 556 13.90 18.58 -20.95
C ASP A 556 12.95 19.48 -21.76
N PRO A 557 11.78 18.95 -22.18
CA PRO A 557 10.77 19.72 -22.88
C PRO A 557 10.24 20.88 -22.02
N PRO A 558 9.75 21.96 -22.63
CA PRO A 558 9.30 23.16 -21.91
C PRO A 558 8.16 22.86 -20.92
N PRO A 559 8.03 23.62 -19.82
CA PRO A 559 6.99 23.45 -18.80
C PRO A 559 5.68 23.98 -19.37
N THR A 560 5.14 23.20 -20.28
CA THR A 560 3.75 23.27 -20.70
C THR A 560 2.97 22.28 -19.83
N VAL A 561 1.66 22.39 -19.75
CA VAL A 561 0.83 21.39 -19.02
C VAL A 561 1.11 19.96 -19.52
N ALA A 562 1.42 19.81 -20.82
CA ALA A 562 1.89 18.55 -21.41
C ALA A 562 3.30 18.14 -20.92
N GLY A 563 4.23 19.09 -20.77
CA GLY A 563 5.58 18.88 -20.23
C GLY A 563 5.60 18.56 -18.74
N ILE A 564 4.70 19.13 -17.93
CA ILE A 564 4.56 18.85 -16.48
C ILE A 564 4.03 17.43 -16.28
N ALA A 565 3.07 16.97 -17.09
CA ALA A 565 2.64 15.58 -17.10
C ALA A 565 3.76 14.62 -17.55
N LEU A 566 4.57 15.03 -18.54
CA LEU A 566 5.74 14.26 -18.98
C LEU A 566 6.84 14.19 -17.90
N LEU A 567 7.08 15.28 -17.17
CA LEU A 567 8.07 15.38 -16.10
C LEU A 567 7.63 14.63 -14.85
N ALA A 568 6.34 14.68 -14.48
CA ALA A 568 5.78 13.85 -13.40
C ALA A 568 5.92 12.34 -13.71
N VAL A 569 5.82 11.97 -14.99
CA VAL A 569 6.03 10.61 -15.51
C VAL A 569 7.52 10.23 -15.56
N ARG A 570 8.43 11.19 -15.81
CA ARG A 570 9.89 10.99 -15.84
C ARG A 570 10.50 10.91 -14.43
N HIS A 571 10.06 11.74 -13.49
CA HIS A 571 10.59 11.84 -12.13
C HIS A 571 9.99 10.84 -11.12
N GLN A 572 9.01 10.03 -11.54
CA GLN A 572 8.73 8.75 -10.90
C GLN A 572 9.86 7.72 -11.12
N GLY A 573 11.04 8.11 -11.64
CA GLY A 573 12.19 7.28 -12.02
C GLY A 573 12.44 6.03 -11.17
N TYR A 574 12.30 6.11 -9.83
CA TYR A 574 12.40 4.93 -8.96
C TYR A 574 11.19 3.98 -9.04
N PHE A 575 9.97 4.51 -9.02
CA PHE A 575 8.76 3.72 -9.26
C PHE A 575 8.71 3.22 -10.71
N ARG A 576 9.22 4.00 -11.66
CA ARG A 576 9.39 3.66 -13.07
C ARG A 576 10.37 2.51 -13.24
N GLU A 577 11.56 2.56 -12.65
CA GLU A 577 12.55 1.47 -12.63
C GLU A 577 12.00 0.23 -11.92
N LEU A 578 11.35 0.41 -10.76
CA LEU A 578 10.70 -0.67 -10.04
C LEU A 578 9.57 -1.31 -10.88
N LEU A 579 8.76 -0.50 -11.57
CA LEU A 579 7.65 -0.95 -12.42
C LEU A 579 8.14 -1.56 -13.74
N ILE A 580 9.20 -1.03 -14.35
CA ILE A 580 9.85 -1.60 -15.54
C ILE A 580 10.49 -2.94 -15.15
N THR A 581 11.28 -2.97 -14.08
CA THR A 581 11.86 -4.20 -13.53
C THR A 581 10.78 -5.21 -13.11
N ALA A 582 9.68 -4.75 -12.52
CA ALA A 582 8.54 -5.61 -12.18
C ALA A 582 7.79 -6.10 -13.42
N LYS A 583 7.58 -5.25 -14.42
CA LYS A 583 6.97 -5.55 -15.73
C LYS A 583 7.80 -6.60 -16.46
N ASP A 584 9.11 -6.51 -16.41
CA ASP A 584 10.04 -7.46 -17.02
C ASP A 584 10.14 -8.77 -16.22
N ALA A 585 9.85 -8.73 -14.91
CA ALA A 585 9.64 -9.92 -14.08
C ALA A 585 8.28 -10.60 -14.30
N THR A 586 7.41 -10.08 -15.17
CA THR A 586 6.10 -10.67 -15.46
C THR A 586 6.03 -11.58 -16.68
N GLY A 587 7.17 -11.83 -17.36
CA GLY A 587 7.25 -12.76 -18.48
C GLY A 587 7.13 -14.24 -18.08
N CYS A 588 7.01 -15.12 -19.08
CA CYS A 588 7.06 -16.56 -18.84
C CYS A 588 8.44 -17.01 -18.35
N PRO A 589 8.53 -18.09 -17.54
CA PRO A 589 9.81 -18.66 -17.15
C PRO A 589 10.65 -19.03 -18.39
N GLY A 590 11.90 -18.53 -18.46
CA GLY A 590 12.81 -18.80 -19.57
C GLY A 590 12.63 -17.88 -20.78
N SER A 591 11.67 -16.94 -20.75
CA SER A 591 11.60 -15.88 -21.76
C SER A 591 12.88 -15.02 -21.73
N PRO A 592 13.39 -14.59 -22.90
CA PRO A 592 14.47 -13.62 -22.94
C PRO A 592 14.06 -12.37 -22.15
N PRO A 593 14.99 -11.74 -21.40
CA PRO A 593 14.71 -10.48 -20.74
C PRO A 593 14.17 -9.50 -21.80
N ALA A 594 13.07 -8.82 -21.47
CA ALA A 594 12.54 -7.82 -22.37
C ALA A 594 13.65 -6.80 -22.66
N PRO A 595 13.84 -6.39 -23.93
CA PRO A 595 14.75 -5.29 -24.22
C PRO A 595 14.29 -4.06 -23.43
N VAL A 596 15.25 -3.38 -22.81
CA VAL A 596 15.00 -2.17 -22.03
C VAL A 596 14.23 -1.19 -22.91
N HIS A 597 12.97 -0.91 -22.55
CA HIS A 597 12.11 0.04 -23.24
C HIS A 597 11.83 1.22 -22.32
N ASP A 598 11.74 2.41 -22.92
CA ASP A 598 11.53 3.66 -22.18
C ASP A 598 10.03 4.01 -22.07
N ASN A 599 9.15 3.05 -22.39
CA ASN A 599 7.72 3.30 -22.55
C ASN A 599 7.10 3.55 -21.16
N PRO A 600 6.69 4.79 -20.84
CA PRO A 600 6.21 5.13 -19.52
C PRO A 600 4.97 4.29 -19.21
N PRO A 601 4.81 3.83 -17.96
CA PRO A 601 3.60 3.16 -17.59
C PRO A 601 2.53 4.29 -17.62
N GLY A 602 1.50 4.16 -18.46
CA GLY A 602 0.60 5.29 -18.82
C GLY A 602 0.01 6.02 -17.61
N PHE A 603 -0.33 7.30 -17.74
CA PHE A 603 -0.80 8.20 -16.66
C PHE A 603 -1.69 7.50 -15.62
N TYR A 604 -1.11 7.07 -14.49
CA TYR A 604 -1.85 6.37 -13.43
C TYR A 604 -2.44 7.37 -12.44
N THR A 605 -3.55 7.99 -12.81
CA THR A 605 -4.37 8.77 -11.89
C THR A 605 -5.15 7.95 -10.85
N ASN A 606 -5.07 6.62 -10.90
CA ASN A 606 -5.92 5.73 -10.10
C ASN A 606 -5.15 4.68 -9.27
N GLN A 607 -3.87 4.92 -8.94
CA GLN A 607 -3.22 4.08 -7.94
C GLN A 607 -3.71 4.48 -6.55
N MET A 608 -4.40 3.54 -5.92
CA MET A 608 -4.88 3.67 -4.55
C MET A 608 -4.11 2.70 -3.68
N THR A 609 -3.74 3.12 -2.48
CA THR A 609 -3.20 2.15 -1.53
C THR A 609 -4.29 1.12 -1.21
N SER A 610 -3.91 -0.06 -0.72
CA SER A 610 -4.92 -1.04 -0.29
C SER A 610 -5.83 -0.53 0.84
N ALA A 611 -5.40 0.52 1.57
CA ALA A 611 -6.21 1.21 2.55
C ALA A 611 -7.23 2.14 1.86
N ASP A 612 -6.80 2.96 0.90
CA ASP A 612 -7.70 3.87 0.16
C ASP A 612 -8.71 3.11 -0.69
N ALA A 613 -8.30 1.98 -1.30
CA ALA A 613 -9.21 1.14 -2.07
C ALA A 613 -10.35 0.54 -1.21
N ALA A 614 -10.22 0.50 0.11
CA ALA A 614 -11.24 0.00 1.02
C ALA A 614 -12.37 1.01 1.27
N THR A 615 -12.16 2.29 0.98
CA THR A 615 -13.17 3.36 1.16
C THR A 615 -13.95 3.65 -0.12
N VAL A 616 -13.50 3.13 -1.26
CA VAL A 616 -14.13 3.35 -2.57
C VAL A 616 -15.29 2.37 -2.76
N PRO A 617 -16.50 2.85 -3.10
CA PRO A 617 -17.63 1.99 -3.41
C PRO A 617 -17.31 1.04 -4.56
N ASP A 618 -17.73 -0.23 -4.42
CA ASP A 618 -17.49 -1.26 -5.44
C ASP A 618 -18.09 -0.83 -6.80
N PRO A 619 -17.27 -0.66 -7.87
CA PRO A 619 -17.76 -0.21 -9.16
C PRO A 619 -18.42 -1.35 -9.97
N ARG A 620 -18.21 -2.62 -9.61
CA ARG A 620 -18.65 -3.77 -10.42
C ARG A 620 -20.16 -3.79 -10.71
N PRO A 621 -21.08 -3.46 -9.77
CA PRO A 621 -22.50 -3.41 -10.07
C PRO A 621 -22.86 -2.39 -11.16
N LYS A 622 -22.21 -1.22 -11.16
CA LYS A 622 -22.40 -0.19 -12.20
C LYS A 622 -21.80 -0.60 -13.54
N LEU A 623 -20.61 -1.21 -13.52
CA LEU A 623 -19.96 -1.66 -14.75
C LEU A 623 -20.74 -2.76 -15.49
N ARG A 624 -21.51 -3.57 -14.76
CA ARG A 624 -22.40 -4.58 -15.37
C ARG A 624 -23.51 -3.99 -16.23
N THR A 625 -23.85 -2.71 -16.04
CA THR A 625 -24.86 -2.02 -16.87
C THR A 625 -24.23 -1.28 -18.05
N VAL A 626 -22.91 -1.36 -18.23
CA VAL A 626 -22.18 -0.69 -19.31
C VAL A 626 -21.96 -1.67 -20.45
N HIS A 627 -22.51 -1.33 -21.63
CA HIS A 627 -22.49 -2.13 -22.85
C HIS A 627 -21.42 -1.65 -23.84
N VAL A 628 -20.22 -1.39 -23.34
CA VAL A 628 -19.11 -1.01 -24.21
C VAL A 628 -18.37 -2.30 -24.61
N PRO A 629 -18.22 -2.57 -25.92
CA PRO A 629 -17.42 -3.70 -26.39
C PRO A 629 -16.05 -3.66 -25.72
N THR A 630 -15.64 -4.78 -25.15
CA THR A 630 -14.41 -4.86 -24.36
C THR A 630 -13.54 -6.01 -24.83
N LEU A 631 -12.27 -5.76 -25.11
CA LEU A 631 -11.29 -6.82 -25.30
C LEU A 631 -10.58 -7.15 -23.99
N ILE A 632 -10.69 -8.39 -23.53
CA ILE A 632 -9.89 -8.92 -22.42
C ILE A 632 -8.81 -9.80 -23.03
N VAL A 633 -7.54 -9.44 -22.87
CA VAL A 633 -6.41 -10.25 -23.34
C VAL A 633 -5.66 -10.80 -22.13
N ARG A 634 -5.40 -12.11 -22.11
CA ARG A 634 -4.70 -12.78 -21.01
C ARG A 634 -3.52 -13.61 -21.52
N GLY A 635 -2.37 -13.47 -20.86
CA GLY A 635 -1.19 -14.30 -21.12
C GLY A 635 -1.21 -15.64 -20.36
N GLU A 636 -0.49 -16.63 -20.87
CA GLU A 636 -0.24 -17.95 -20.24
C GLU A 636 0.36 -17.85 -18.84
N CYS A 637 1.42 -17.06 -18.68
CA CYS A 637 2.14 -16.97 -17.41
C CYS A 637 1.72 -15.76 -16.57
N ASP A 638 0.48 -15.29 -16.73
CA ASP A 638 -0.05 -14.17 -15.97
C ASP A 638 -0.06 -14.47 -14.46
N TYR A 639 0.48 -13.54 -13.66
CA TYR A 639 0.53 -13.70 -12.21
C TYR A 639 -0.87 -13.56 -11.56
N LEU A 640 -1.83 -12.97 -12.27
CA LEU A 640 -3.23 -12.91 -11.87
C LEU A 640 -3.90 -14.26 -12.13
N LYS A 641 -4.75 -14.70 -11.20
CA LYS A 641 -5.52 -15.94 -11.33
C LYS A 641 -6.61 -15.80 -12.40
N TRP A 642 -6.94 -16.88 -13.11
CA TRP A 642 -8.06 -16.93 -14.05
C TRP A 642 -9.41 -16.47 -13.47
N ALA A 643 -9.65 -16.74 -12.18
CA ALA A 643 -10.84 -16.25 -11.49
C ALA A 643 -11.03 -14.71 -11.61
N VAL A 644 -9.93 -13.95 -11.64
CA VAL A 644 -9.95 -12.49 -11.85
C VAL A 644 -10.36 -12.17 -13.28
N THR A 645 -9.79 -12.87 -14.27
CA THR A 645 -10.14 -12.68 -15.69
C THR A 645 -11.62 -12.98 -15.96
N TYR A 646 -12.16 -14.05 -15.38
CA TYR A 646 -13.59 -14.37 -15.48
C TYR A 646 -14.48 -13.40 -14.70
N GLU A 647 -13.94 -12.75 -13.68
CA GLU A 647 -14.64 -11.67 -13.00
C GLU A 647 -14.75 -10.42 -13.89
N TYR A 648 -13.70 -10.05 -14.64
CA TYR A 648 -13.81 -9.02 -15.68
C TYR A 648 -14.87 -9.38 -16.71
N ARG A 649 -14.84 -10.63 -17.23
CA ARG A 649 -15.83 -11.09 -18.22
C ARG A 649 -17.27 -11.05 -17.69
N ARG A 650 -17.49 -11.37 -16.41
CA ARG A 650 -18.81 -11.27 -15.76
C ARG A 650 -19.22 -9.83 -15.43
N THR A 651 -18.25 -8.93 -15.29
CA THR A 651 -18.51 -7.53 -14.96
C THR A 651 -18.74 -6.70 -16.22
N LEU A 652 -18.17 -7.11 -17.36
CA LEU A 652 -18.25 -6.42 -18.64
C LEU A 652 -18.98 -7.35 -19.64
N PRO A 653 -20.31 -7.20 -19.79
CA PRO A 653 -21.16 -8.19 -20.47
C PRO A 653 -20.80 -8.37 -21.95
N GLU A 654 -20.27 -7.33 -22.61
CA GLU A 654 -19.88 -7.35 -24.02
C GLU A 654 -18.37 -7.54 -24.20
N SER A 655 -17.79 -8.43 -23.40
CA SER A 655 -16.36 -8.70 -23.44
C SER A 655 -15.98 -9.91 -24.28
N THR A 656 -14.98 -9.73 -25.14
CA THR A 656 -14.29 -10.79 -25.88
C THR A 656 -13.00 -11.14 -25.15
N LEU A 657 -12.86 -12.39 -24.69
CA LEU A 657 -11.66 -12.86 -23.99
C LEU A 657 -10.74 -13.63 -24.94
N VAL A 658 -9.49 -13.22 -25.07
CA VAL A 658 -8.47 -13.90 -25.87
C VAL A 658 -7.31 -14.37 -25.00
N TYR A 659 -6.89 -15.61 -25.21
CA TYR A 659 -5.76 -16.24 -24.51
C TYR A 659 -4.51 -16.28 -25.38
N VAL A 660 -3.38 -15.79 -24.86
CA VAL A 660 -2.11 -15.67 -25.58
C VAL A 660 -1.05 -16.58 -24.96
N ARG A 661 -0.76 -17.70 -25.64
CA ARG A 661 0.33 -18.62 -25.27
C ARG A 661 1.72 -17.99 -25.43
N GLY A 662 2.63 -18.37 -24.55
CA GLY A 662 4.02 -17.90 -24.50
C GLY A 662 4.18 -16.46 -24.00
N ALA A 663 3.11 -15.84 -23.49
CA ALA A 663 3.13 -14.49 -22.94
C ALA A 663 2.87 -14.49 -21.43
N GLY A 664 3.53 -13.57 -20.72
CA GLY A 664 3.28 -13.31 -19.31
C GLY A 664 2.19 -12.25 -19.09
N HIS A 665 2.15 -11.62 -17.91
CA HIS A 665 1.18 -10.55 -17.62
C HIS A 665 1.36 -9.35 -18.58
N SER A 666 2.60 -9.01 -18.90
CA SER A 666 2.92 -8.04 -19.95
C SER A 666 2.93 -8.71 -21.32
N ILE A 667 1.75 -8.90 -21.91
CA ILE A 667 1.59 -9.57 -23.22
C ILE A 667 2.31 -8.80 -24.33
N ALA A 668 2.29 -7.47 -24.27
CA ALA A 668 3.00 -6.60 -25.19
C ALA A 668 4.52 -6.85 -25.21
N ASN A 669 5.11 -7.34 -24.11
CA ASN A 669 6.53 -7.68 -24.08
C ASN A 669 6.79 -9.11 -24.59
N GLY A 670 5.91 -10.06 -24.26
CA GLY A 670 6.10 -11.47 -24.62
C GLY A 670 5.75 -11.80 -26.07
N ARG A 671 4.72 -11.16 -26.61
CA ARG A 671 4.17 -11.40 -27.96
C ARG A 671 3.75 -10.06 -28.61
N PRO A 672 4.69 -9.15 -28.90
CA PRO A 672 4.41 -7.77 -29.30
C PRO A 672 3.54 -7.66 -30.57
N ASP A 673 3.84 -8.43 -31.61
CA ASP A 673 3.10 -8.37 -32.88
C ASP A 673 1.68 -8.90 -32.72
N LEU A 674 1.52 -10.05 -32.07
CA LEU A 674 0.21 -10.61 -31.78
C LEU A 674 -0.64 -9.70 -30.89
N TYR A 675 -0.03 -9.03 -29.90
CA TYR A 675 -0.73 -8.05 -29.07
C TYR A 675 -1.21 -6.85 -29.90
N ARG A 676 -0.36 -6.33 -30.79
CA ARG A 676 -0.73 -5.25 -31.72
C ARG A 676 -1.86 -5.68 -32.65
N ASP A 677 -1.77 -6.87 -33.24
CA ASP A 677 -2.80 -7.41 -34.13
C ASP A 677 -4.14 -7.58 -33.42
N LEU A 678 -4.13 -8.10 -32.18
CA LEU A 678 -5.33 -8.22 -31.35
C LEU A 678 -6.00 -6.86 -31.13
N LEU A 679 -5.24 -5.84 -30.75
CA LEU A 679 -5.77 -4.48 -30.58
C LEU A 679 -6.32 -3.92 -31.88
N MET A 680 -5.57 -4.05 -32.98
CA MET A 680 -5.98 -3.52 -34.28
C MET A 680 -7.23 -4.21 -34.81
N THR A 681 -7.31 -5.55 -34.71
CA THR A 681 -8.51 -6.28 -35.12
C THR A 681 -9.72 -5.89 -34.29
N PHE A 682 -9.57 -5.75 -32.97
CA PHE A 682 -10.67 -5.33 -32.10
C PHE A 682 -11.14 -3.91 -32.38
N LEU A 683 -10.23 -2.94 -32.54
CA LEU A 683 -10.57 -1.55 -32.84
C LEU A 683 -11.18 -1.35 -34.23
N LEU A 684 -10.85 -2.24 -35.18
CA LEU A 684 -11.37 -2.22 -36.54
C LEU A 684 -12.59 -3.16 -36.73
N ASP A 685 -13.13 -3.72 -35.65
CA ASP A 685 -14.23 -4.68 -35.66
C ASP A 685 -14.02 -5.86 -36.62
N ARG A 686 -12.80 -6.42 -36.59
CA ARG A 686 -12.38 -7.59 -37.36
C ARG A 686 -12.25 -8.81 -36.44
N PRO A 687 -12.40 -10.03 -36.99
CA PRO A 687 -12.19 -11.24 -36.21
C PRO A 687 -10.77 -11.27 -35.62
N PRO A 688 -10.62 -11.61 -34.32
CA PRO A 688 -9.31 -11.63 -33.68
C PRO A 688 -8.42 -12.70 -34.30
N PRO A 689 -7.09 -12.48 -34.35
CA PRO A 689 -6.12 -13.45 -34.89
C PRO A 689 -6.05 -14.76 -34.10
N LEU A 690 -6.65 -14.80 -32.91
CA LEU A 690 -6.82 -15.99 -32.09
C LEU A 690 -8.30 -16.17 -31.73
N PRO A 691 -8.77 -17.42 -31.65
CA PRO A 691 -10.16 -17.69 -31.28
C PRO A 691 -10.44 -17.19 -29.84
N PRO A 692 -11.60 -16.56 -29.60
CA PRO A 692 -12.02 -16.19 -28.26
C PRO A 692 -12.19 -17.41 -27.35
N VAL A 693 -11.87 -17.25 -26.07
CA VAL A 693 -12.12 -18.24 -25.02
C VAL A 693 -13.61 -18.22 -24.70
N THR A 694 -14.30 -19.29 -25.10
CA THR A 694 -15.74 -19.46 -24.86
C THR A 694 -16.01 -20.07 -23.49
N SER A 695 -15.17 -21.02 -23.06
CA SER A 695 -15.25 -21.73 -21.78
C SER A 695 -14.99 -20.81 -20.56
N ALA A 696 -15.52 -21.21 -19.40
CA ALA A 696 -15.21 -20.64 -18.09
C ALA A 696 -14.05 -21.37 -17.38
N ASP A 697 -13.52 -22.44 -17.97
CA ASP A 697 -12.39 -23.19 -17.46
C ASP A 697 -11.07 -22.67 -18.00
N GLU A 698 -10.00 -22.78 -17.22
CA GLU A 698 -8.65 -22.42 -17.65
C GLU A 698 -8.24 -23.25 -18.89
N PRO A 699 -7.80 -22.61 -19.99
CA PRO A 699 -7.24 -23.30 -21.15
C PRO A 699 -6.04 -24.15 -20.74
N ALA A 700 -5.97 -25.37 -21.26
CA ALA A 700 -4.90 -26.33 -20.99
C ALA A 700 -3.53 -25.94 -21.58
#